data_AF-A0A0F9LSI2-F1
#
_entry.id   AF-A0A0F9LSI2-F1
#
_cell.length_a   1.000
_cell.length_b   1.000
_cell.length_c   1.000
_cell.angle_alpha   90.00
_cell.angle_beta   90.00
_cell.angle_gamma   90.00
#
_symmetry.space_group_name_H-M   'P 1'
#
loop_
_entity.id
_entity.type
_entity.pdbx_description
1 polymer ?
#
loop_
_entity_poly.entity_id
_entity_poly.type
_entity_poly.pdbx_seq_one_letter_code
_entity_poly.pdbx_strand_id
1 'polypeptide(L)'
;VYMQDMFKFKNFPDIGNDRGAYSKEEIKELIDFAKRCFVEIIPIFQTIGHWDNILHNPDYWKYGEFPGSNSLNIANEEIYEILDKMIGELREVFISDFFHIGADESLDVGKVASKQYIEEKGIENAYLNHYKKVYTIVRKHGYKKVIIYHDILFKFKKVLESLPKDMIIMYWKYNTKTNHPILDSIKKYDFPLIVSPSIMDFNRIFPSIDKYEQNITNLIRYGFNIGVIGEVTSSWGDYRNKEIRENRIYGFIFSAMVSWDPIKEINKLNFWKGLFIHFFGLNDHRLIEVFSILRLIQDKNLLHTRPSGYYNHFFAHPFNKKSSKYRKNIKTKGFKKVISDMASVIEKCEELEGIAPKNKINIRNLAFVAKHIKFYCRKRVNSRNFVDYYLKKGRGQRKDRLLEEIQNLKEELIKLLEEYEYLWLNCSKKEGLNSIKQKYLWLLRFYDDKLDEIKNKSKWEDPNIPSELIYLDSKRIHSIYSTYYKKTIHVDDYINQAYIQVIAGVFTKIYINDEYIGHVITRRTINYVGVNSNIQIFNIKDYIHKGENVIKIENVDYIGGIGPINVYGIIQLKSGDLIQIKTDKTWLGSNTNINDWNKVKSFGRPPKATGGLNYPDFENNIPSNADDTMPFLNTLISKMSKKYFWFVKLIVNLFNRYDNIE
;
A
#
# COMPACT_ATOMS: atom_id res chain seq x y z
N VAL A 1 7.30 1.44 -19.11
CA VAL A 1 6.68 0.41 -18.22
C VAL A 1 7.46 0.38 -16.91
N TYR A 2 6.80 0.55 -15.77
CA TYR A 2 7.43 0.51 -14.44
C TYR A 2 7.47 -0.92 -13.89
N MET A 3 8.67 -1.43 -13.61
CA MET A 3 8.92 -2.80 -13.15
C MET A 3 9.87 -2.78 -11.96
N GLN A 4 9.35 -3.16 -10.78
CA GLN A 4 10.17 -3.50 -9.62
C GLN A 4 10.68 -4.94 -9.77
N ASP A 5 9.74 -5.89 -9.77
CA ASP A 5 9.96 -7.34 -9.85
C ASP A 5 9.09 -8.00 -10.95
N MET A 6 8.48 -7.20 -11.84
CA MET A 6 7.44 -7.64 -12.77
C MET A 6 7.98 -8.14 -14.12
N PHE A 7 9.13 -8.80 -14.13
CA PHE A 7 9.75 -9.42 -15.31
C PHE A 7 10.34 -10.79 -14.96
N LYS A 8 10.08 -11.80 -15.80
CA LYS A 8 10.59 -13.17 -15.60
C LYS A 8 12.03 -13.28 -16.08
N PHE A 9 12.98 -13.12 -15.15
CA PHE A 9 14.41 -13.28 -15.42
C PHE A 9 14.78 -14.77 -15.49
N LYS A 10 15.53 -15.17 -16.52
CA LYS A 10 16.07 -16.53 -16.64
C LYS A 10 17.09 -16.82 -15.54
N ASN A 11 17.94 -15.84 -15.22
CA ASN A 11 18.97 -16.01 -14.19
C ASN A 11 18.43 -15.93 -12.77
N PHE A 12 17.22 -15.40 -12.58
CA PHE A 12 16.60 -15.15 -11.27
C PHE A 12 15.11 -15.55 -11.30
N PRO A 13 14.79 -16.85 -11.47
CA PRO A 13 13.43 -17.32 -11.73
C PRO A 13 12.45 -17.06 -10.59
N ASP A 14 12.93 -16.90 -9.35
CA ASP A 14 12.09 -16.63 -8.18
C ASP A 14 11.56 -15.19 -8.15
N ILE A 15 12.18 -14.26 -8.89
CA ILE A 15 11.76 -12.86 -8.93
C ILE A 15 10.47 -12.74 -9.73
N GLY A 16 9.44 -12.19 -9.08
CA GLY A 16 8.12 -12.03 -9.68
C GLY A 16 7.35 -13.34 -9.83
N ASN A 17 7.84 -14.44 -9.23
CA ASN A 17 7.12 -15.70 -9.19
C ASN A 17 5.77 -15.54 -8.47
N ASP A 18 4.72 -16.19 -8.98
CA ASP A 18 3.32 -16.08 -8.51
C ASP A 18 2.75 -14.65 -8.45
N ARG A 19 3.43 -13.68 -9.07
CA ARG A 19 3.02 -12.27 -9.12
C ARG A 19 2.49 -11.81 -10.46
N GLY A 20 2.53 -12.67 -11.47
CA GLY A 20 2.13 -12.34 -12.84
C GLY A 20 3.20 -11.54 -13.58
N ALA A 21 4.48 -11.69 -13.21
CA ALA A 21 5.60 -11.08 -13.94
C ALA A 21 5.52 -11.38 -15.45
N TYR A 22 5.91 -10.41 -16.27
CA TYR A 22 5.82 -10.58 -17.72
C TYR A 22 6.91 -11.52 -18.24
N SER A 23 6.54 -12.44 -19.14
CA SER A 23 7.52 -13.21 -19.91
C SER A 23 8.17 -12.33 -20.98
N LYS A 24 9.28 -12.82 -21.55
CA LYS A 24 9.96 -12.15 -22.68
C LYS A 24 9.02 -12.02 -23.88
N GLU A 25 8.21 -13.04 -24.14
CA GLU A 25 7.24 -13.10 -25.23
C GLU A 25 6.12 -12.08 -25.04
N GLU A 26 5.55 -11.97 -23.83
CA GLU A 26 4.49 -10.98 -23.53
C GLU A 26 5.00 -9.54 -23.70
N ILE A 27 6.22 -9.25 -23.24
CA ILE A 27 6.83 -7.92 -23.45
C ILE A 27 7.10 -7.68 -24.94
N LYS A 28 7.61 -8.67 -25.67
CA LYS A 28 7.88 -8.55 -27.10
C LYS A 28 6.60 -8.29 -27.89
N GLU A 29 5.52 -9.01 -27.59
CA GLU A 29 4.20 -8.79 -28.18
C GLU A 29 3.73 -7.35 -27.96
N LEU A 30 3.83 -6.85 -26.72
CA LEU A 30 3.46 -5.48 -26.37
C LEU A 30 4.30 -4.44 -27.13
N ILE A 31 5.60 -4.68 -27.24
CA ILE A 31 6.53 -3.81 -27.99
C ILE A 31 6.20 -3.81 -29.49
N ASP A 32 5.95 -4.97 -30.08
CA ASP A 32 5.62 -5.08 -31.50
C ASP A 32 4.26 -4.45 -31.82
N PHE A 33 3.29 -4.54 -30.89
CA PHE A 33 2.05 -3.78 -30.97
C PHE A 33 2.30 -2.26 -30.93
N ALA A 34 3.07 -1.77 -29.96
CA ALA A 34 3.35 -0.35 -29.80
C ALA A 34 4.11 0.24 -31.01
N LYS A 35 5.07 -0.51 -31.58
CA LYS A 35 5.81 -0.10 -32.78
C LYS A 35 4.91 0.15 -33.98
N ARG A 36 3.87 -0.67 -34.18
CA ARG A 36 2.87 -0.45 -35.26
C ARG A 36 2.08 0.84 -35.10
N CYS A 37 2.02 1.36 -33.87
CA CYS A 37 1.40 2.63 -33.53
C CYS A 37 2.41 3.79 -33.44
N PHE A 38 3.66 3.58 -33.87
CA PHE A 38 4.77 4.55 -33.73
C PHE A 38 5.06 4.94 -32.26
N VAL A 39 4.79 4.02 -31.33
CA VAL A 39 5.04 4.18 -29.90
C VAL A 39 6.25 3.34 -29.47
N GLU A 40 7.21 3.97 -28.81
CA GLU A 40 8.35 3.30 -28.18
C GLU A 40 8.02 2.93 -26.72
N ILE A 41 8.43 1.74 -26.29
CA ILE A 41 8.26 1.31 -24.90
C ILE A 41 9.61 1.36 -24.19
N ILE A 42 9.68 2.26 -23.19
CA ILE A 42 10.87 2.44 -22.36
C ILE A 42 10.72 1.63 -21.05
N PRO A 43 11.69 0.77 -20.69
CA PRO A 43 11.70 0.13 -19.38
C PRO A 43 12.09 1.13 -18.28
N ILE A 44 11.32 1.14 -17.19
CA ILE A 44 11.68 1.76 -15.91
C ILE A 44 11.93 0.62 -14.94
N PHE A 45 13.20 0.39 -14.62
CA PHE A 45 13.64 -0.67 -13.73
C PHE A 45 14.37 -0.08 -12.53
N GLN A 46 14.15 -0.65 -11.36
CA GLN A 46 14.70 -0.14 -10.12
C GLN A 46 16.12 -0.65 -9.89
N THR A 47 17.09 0.24 -9.74
CA THR A 47 18.50 -0.15 -9.54
C THR A 47 19.04 0.14 -8.15
N ILE A 48 18.20 0.62 -7.23
CA ILE A 48 18.57 0.84 -5.82
C ILE A 48 17.36 0.85 -4.88
N GLY A 49 16.41 1.78 -5.04
CA GLY A 49 15.19 1.87 -4.23
C GLY A 49 14.10 0.91 -4.71
N HIS A 50 13.01 0.74 -3.95
CA HIS A 50 11.88 -0.15 -4.27
C HIS A 50 12.26 -1.62 -4.54
N TRP A 51 13.36 -2.07 -3.95
CA TRP A 51 13.81 -3.47 -4.01
C TRP A 51 13.14 -4.37 -2.98
N ASP A 52 12.27 -3.83 -2.12
CA ASP A 52 11.68 -4.57 -1.03
C ASP A 52 10.84 -5.77 -1.49
N ASN A 53 10.18 -5.75 -2.65
CA ASN A 53 9.52 -6.97 -3.16
C ASN A 53 10.50 -8.14 -3.33
N ILE A 54 11.72 -7.87 -3.81
CA ILE A 54 12.77 -8.87 -4.03
C ILE A 54 13.45 -9.21 -2.70
N LEU A 55 13.77 -8.20 -1.89
CA LEU A 55 14.48 -8.33 -0.62
C LEU A 55 13.64 -8.93 0.51
N HIS A 56 12.36 -9.24 0.29
CA HIS A 56 11.60 -10.11 1.20
C HIS A 56 12.04 -11.58 1.09
N ASN A 57 12.61 -12.00 -0.04
CA ASN A 57 13.16 -13.35 -0.20
C ASN A 57 14.54 -13.45 0.51
N PRO A 58 14.73 -14.42 1.44
CA PRO A 58 16.00 -14.66 2.13
C PRO A 58 17.24 -14.78 1.23
N ASP A 59 17.09 -15.35 0.04
CA ASP A 59 18.20 -15.57 -0.90
C ASP A 59 18.81 -14.26 -1.40
N TYR A 60 18.06 -13.15 -1.30
CA TYR A 60 18.47 -11.83 -1.76
C TYR A 60 18.88 -10.88 -0.62
N TRP A 61 18.76 -11.27 0.66
CA TRP A 61 19.03 -10.37 1.79
C TRP A 61 20.44 -9.77 1.79
N LYS A 62 21.44 -10.50 1.30
CA LYS A 62 22.82 -10.02 1.19
C LYS A 62 23.00 -8.80 0.27
N TYR A 63 22.05 -8.56 -0.63
CA TYR A 63 22.07 -7.43 -1.55
C TYR A 63 21.42 -6.16 -0.98
N GLY A 64 20.63 -6.29 0.09
CA GLY A 64 19.93 -5.18 0.74
C GLY A 64 20.72 -4.55 1.88
N GLU A 65 20.26 -3.39 2.35
CA GLU A 65 20.72 -2.81 3.62
C GLU A 65 20.42 -3.73 4.81
N PHE A 66 19.30 -4.45 4.75
CA PHE A 66 18.84 -5.43 5.74
C PHE A 66 17.69 -6.28 5.14
N PRO A 67 17.27 -7.39 5.78
CA PRO A 67 16.12 -8.18 5.34
C PRO A 67 14.87 -7.33 5.05
N GLY A 68 14.36 -7.37 3.82
CA GLY A 68 13.20 -6.60 3.38
C GLY A 68 13.42 -5.09 3.22
N SER A 69 14.66 -4.58 3.21
CA SER A 69 14.93 -3.15 3.00
C SER A 69 14.41 -2.66 1.64
N ASN A 70 14.12 -1.35 1.53
CA ASN A 70 13.76 -0.77 0.23
C ASN A 70 14.98 -0.53 -0.66
N SER A 71 16.14 -0.31 -0.04
CA SER A 71 17.36 0.01 -0.75
C SER A 71 18.31 -1.19 -0.82
N LEU A 72 18.98 -1.33 -1.96
CA LEU A 72 20.20 -2.12 -2.09
C LEU A 72 21.35 -1.57 -1.23
N ASN A 73 22.23 -2.46 -0.80
CA ASN A 73 23.50 -2.13 -0.17
C ASN A 73 24.53 -1.73 -1.24
N ILE A 74 24.68 -0.43 -1.47
CA ILE A 74 25.58 0.11 -2.50
C ILE A 74 27.09 -0.11 -2.23
N ALA A 75 27.45 -0.61 -1.04
CA ALA A 75 28.81 -1.02 -0.71
C ALA A 75 29.12 -2.46 -1.14
N ASN A 76 28.09 -3.27 -1.42
CA ASN A 76 28.25 -4.63 -1.92
C ASN A 76 28.47 -4.60 -3.44
N GLU A 77 29.66 -5.00 -3.90
CA GLU A 77 29.97 -5.03 -5.34
C GLU A 77 29.15 -6.08 -6.12
N GLU A 78 28.69 -7.15 -5.48
CA GLU A 78 27.89 -8.20 -6.14
C GLU A 78 26.55 -7.68 -6.66
N ILE A 79 26.02 -6.56 -6.13
CA ILE A 79 24.77 -5.97 -6.66
C ILE A 79 24.93 -5.57 -8.12
N TYR A 80 26.13 -5.15 -8.53
CA TYR A 80 26.38 -4.69 -9.89
C TYR A 80 26.42 -5.86 -10.87
N GLU A 81 26.83 -7.06 -10.44
CA GLU A 81 26.75 -8.28 -11.24
C GLU A 81 25.30 -8.72 -11.49
N ILE A 82 24.46 -8.60 -10.45
CA ILE A 82 23.02 -8.88 -10.60
C ILE A 82 22.37 -7.87 -11.54
N LEU A 83 22.64 -6.57 -11.34
CA LEU A 83 22.10 -5.51 -12.19
C LEU A 83 22.55 -5.68 -13.64
N ASP A 84 23.82 -6.05 -13.88
CA ASP A 84 24.33 -6.36 -15.23
C ASP A 84 23.53 -7.50 -15.89
N LYS A 85 23.35 -8.62 -15.20
CA LYS A 85 22.55 -9.74 -15.72
C LYS A 85 21.10 -9.34 -15.99
N MET A 86 20.45 -8.66 -15.05
CA MET A 86 19.05 -8.23 -15.19
C MET A 86 18.86 -7.24 -16.33
N ILE A 87 19.71 -6.21 -16.41
CA ILE A 87 19.63 -5.20 -17.48
C ILE A 87 19.95 -5.82 -18.83
N GLY A 88 20.87 -6.79 -18.88
CA GLY A 88 21.14 -7.59 -20.08
C GLY A 88 19.91 -8.36 -20.56
N GLU A 89 19.19 -9.04 -19.65
CA GLU A 89 17.96 -9.75 -20.03
C GLU A 89 16.83 -8.81 -20.45
N LEU A 90 16.71 -7.62 -19.84
CA LEU A 90 15.76 -6.60 -20.30
C LEU A 90 16.10 -6.12 -21.70
N ARG A 91 17.39 -5.97 -22.04
CA ARG A 91 17.84 -5.55 -23.37
C ARG A 91 17.45 -6.51 -24.48
N GLU A 92 17.34 -7.80 -24.19
CA GLU A 92 16.93 -8.81 -25.17
C GLU A 92 15.52 -8.54 -25.74
N VAL A 93 14.66 -7.84 -24.99
CA VAL A 93 13.28 -7.54 -25.40
C VAL A 93 13.02 -6.05 -25.59
N PHE A 94 13.55 -5.18 -24.73
CA PHE A 94 13.35 -3.73 -24.83
C PHE A 94 14.29 -3.10 -25.86
N ILE A 95 13.83 -3.09 -27.11
CA ILE A 95 14.48 -2.41 -28.24
C ILE A 95 14.18 -0.90 -28.17
N SER A 96 14.75 -0.25 -27.16
CA SER A 96 14.69 1.19 -26.93
C SER A 96 16.09 1.77 -26.85
N ASP A 97 16.27 3.04 -27.24
CA ASP A 97 17.50 3.79 -26.96
C ASP A 97 17.53 4.28 -25.50
N PHE A 98 16.39 4.30 -24.81
CA PHE A 98 16.23 4.79 -23.45
C PHE A 98 16.15 3.65 -22.42
N PHE A 99 16.71 3.90 -21.25
CA PHE A 99 16.51 3.07 -20.07
C PHE A 99 16.39 3.96 -18.84
N HIS A 100 15.35 3.75 -18.04
CA HIS A 100 15.16 4.51 -16.81
C HIS A 100 15.56 3.65 -15.61
N ILE A 101 16.58 4.11 -14.87
CA ILE A 101 17.19 3.35 -13.76
C ILE A 101 16.45 3.50 -12.41
N GLY A 102 15.44 4.37 -12.38
CA GLY A 102 14.64 4.62 -11.19
C GLY A 102 15.47 5.45 -10.22
N ALA A 103 15.91 4.81 -9.15
CA ALA A 103 16.76 5.35 -8.07
C ALA A 103 16.09 6.42 -7.19
N ASP A 104 14.77 6.42 -7.17
CA ASP A 104 13.95 7.22 -6.26
C ASP A 104 13.86 6.57 -4.86
N GLU A 105 13.51 7.38 -3.87
CA GLU A 105 13.09 6.95 -2.53
C GLU A 105 14.05 5.98 -1.79
N SER A 106 15.34 5.97 -2.14
CA SER A 106 16.37 5.06 -1.59
C SER A 106 16.85 5.45 -0.17
N LEU A 107 15.94 5.89 0.69
CA LEU A 107 16.24 6.49 2.00
C LEU A 107 16.90 5.54 3.00
N ASP A 108 16.94 4.24 2.74
CA ASP A 108 17.57 3.25 3.63
C ASP A 108 19.09 3.15 3.47
N VAL A 109 19.64 3.67 2.38
CA VAL A 109 21.10 3.68 2.11
C VAL A 109 21.86 4.34 3.25
N GLY A 110 22.91 3.67 3.72
CA GLY A 110 23.81 4.15 4.77
C GLY A 110 23.32 3.95 6.19
N LYS A 111 22.16 3.30 6.38
CA LYS A 111 21.64 3.05 7.72
C LYS A 111 22.23 1.79 8.34
N VAL A 112 22.49 0.75 7.55
CA VAL A 112 22.86 -0.56 8.07
C VAL A 112 24.08 -1.12 7.32
N ALA A 113 23.89 -1.96 6.29
CA ALA A 113 24.98 -2.69 5.67
C ALA A 113 26.00 -1.79 4.96
N SER A 114 25.58 -0.65 4.37
CA SER A 114 26.50 0.31 3.75
C SER A 114 27.02 1.41 4.68
N LYS A 115 26.69 1.35 5.99
CA LYS A 115 27.01 2.44 6.94
C LYS A 115 28.50 2.78 6.97
N GLN A 116 29.37 1.79 7.18
CA GLN A 116 30.81 2.01 7.26
C GLN A 116 31.37 2.60 5.95
N TYR A 117 30.94 2.05 4.80
CA TYR A 117 31.32 2.57 3.49
C TYR A 117 30.93 4.04 3.31
N ILE A 118 29.76 4.44 3.82
CA ILE A 118 29.29 5.83 3.77
C ILE A 118 30.04 6.72 4.76
N GLU A 119 30.41 6.23 5.94
CA GLU A 119 31.26 6.96 6.89
C GLU A 119 32.65 7.23 6.29
N GLU A 120 33.21 6.28 5.54
CA GLU A 120 34.53 6.42 4.89
C GLU A 120 34.49 7.28 3.61
N LYS A 121 33.50 7.07 2.73
CA LYS A 121 33.44 7.74 1.42
C LYS A 121 32.64 9.03 1.44
N GLY A 122 31.73 9.20 2.39
CA GLY A 122 30.69 10.22 2.37
C GLY A 122 29.52 9.85 1.46
N ILE A 123 28.29 10.14 1.91
CA ILE A 123 27.05 9.72 1.24
C ILE A 123 26.91 10.25 -0.19
N GLU A 124 27.39 11.48 -0.48
CA GLU A 124 27.32 12.05 -1.83
C GLU A 124 28.19 11.27 -2.83
N ASN A 125 29.40 10.87 -2.41
CA ASN A 125 30.31 10.07 -3.22
C ASN A 125 29.78 8.64 -3.41
N ALA A 126 29.17 8.07 -2.37
CA ALA A 126 28.57 6.76 -2.43
C ALA A 126 27.44 6.70 -3.50
N TYR A 127 26.52 7.66 -3.48
CA TYR A 127 25.48 7.79 -4.51
C TYR A 127 26.05 8.08 -5.89
N LEU A 128 27.00 9.02 -6.02
CA LEU A 128 27.64 9.33 -7.30
C LEU A 128 28.30 8.09 -7.92
N ASN A 129 29.03 7.32 -7.11
CA ASN A 129 29.69 6.09 -7.56
C ASN A 129 28.67 5.05 -8.01
N HIS A 130 27.60 4.85 -7.24
CA HIS A 130 26.51 3.95 -7.61
C HIS A 130 25.89 4.35 -8.95
N TYR A 131 25.50 5.63 -9.12
CA TYR A 131 24.90 6.11 -10.36
C TYR A 131 25.84 5.96 -11.57
N LYS A 132 27.15 6.20 -11.42
CA LYS A 132 28.13 6.00 -12.50
C LYS A 132 28.31 4.54 -12.88
N LYS A 133 28.30 3.63 -11.90
CA LYS A 133 28.38 2.18 -12.17
C LYS A 133 27.14 1.69 -12.91
N VAL A 134 25.94 2.03 -12.43
CA VAL A 134 24.69 1.67 -13.10
C VAL A 134 24.61 2.29 -14.50
N TYR A 135 25.00 3.56 -14.66
CA TYR A 135 25.11 4.20 -15.97
C TYR A 135 26.01 3.38 -16.91
N THR A 136 27.19 2.96 -16.44
CA THR A 136 28.14 2.16 -17.23
C THR A 136 27.54 0.82 -17.66
N ILE A 137 26.84 0.12 -16.76
CA ILE A 137 26.13 -1.14 -17.07
C ILE A 137 25.05 -0.91 -18.14
N VAL A 138 24.21 0.11 -17.97
CA VAL A 138 23.16 0.45 -18.94
C VAL A 138 23.76 0.75 -20.31
N ARG A 139 24.86 1.51 -20.36
CA ARG A 139 25.59 1.80 -21.61
C ARG A 139 26.21 0.55 -22.24
N LYS A 140 26.78 -0.34 -21.43
CA LYS A 140 27.36 -1.63 -21.87
C LYS A 140 26.33 -2.49 -22.61
N HIS A 141 25.08 -2.50 -22.17
CA HIS A 141 23.99 -3.22 -22.85
C HIS A 141 23.40 -2.47 -24.06
N GLY A 142 23.98 -1.34 -24.46
CA GLY A 142 23.63 -0.66 -25.72
C GLY A 142 22.47 0.34 -25.62
N TYR A 143 21.98 0.65 -24.41
CA TYR A 143 21.09 1.79 -24.23
C TYR A 143 21.88 3.10 -24.37
N LYS A 144 21.34 4.06 -25.12
CA LYS A 144 22.00 5.34 -25.44
C LYS A 144 21.62 6.49 -24.53
N LYS A 145 20.49 6.40 -23.83
CA LYS A 145 19.96 7.46 -22.98
C LYS A 145 19.54 6.86 -21.64
N VAL A 146 20.11 7.39 -20.56
CA VAL A 146 19.83 6.93 -19.20
C VAL A 146 18.97 7.98 -18.51
N ILE A 147 17.83 7.56 -17.96
CA ILE A 147 16.90 8.43 -17.23
C ILE A 147 16.95 8.09 -15.73
N ILE A 148 16.96 9.10 -14.87
CA ILE A 148 16.99 8.94 -13.41
C ILE A 148 15.97 9.88 -12.74
N TYR A 149 15.33 9.44 -11.65
CA TYR A 149 14.47 10.30 -10.85
C TYR A 149 15.27 11.32 -10.03
N HIS A 150 14.74 12.53 -9.90
CA HIS A 150 15.47 13.64 -9.28
C HIS A 150 15.60 13.58 -7.75
N ASP A 151 14.70 12.92 -7.01
CA ASP A 151 14.38 13.21 -5.60
C ASP A 151 15.49 12.86 -4.59
N ILE A 152 16.37 11.92 -4.93
CA ILE A 152 17.57 11.63 -4.14
C ILE A 152 18.74 12.48 -4.61
N LEU A 153 19.03 12.49 -5.91
CA LEU A 153 20.22 13.13 -6.47
C LEU A 153 20.25 14.65 -6.22
N PHE A 154 19.11 15.34 -6.24
CA PHE A 154 19.09 16.82 -6.13
C PHE A 154 19.58 17.34 -4.77
N LYS A 155 19.62 16.46 -3.76
CA LYS A 155 20.08 16.79 -2.40
C LYS A 155 21.60 16.97 -2.32
N PHE A 156 22.35 16.53 -3.33
CA PHE A 156 23.81 16.47 -3.29
C PHE A 156 24.41 17.25 -4.46
N LYS A 157 25.02 18.41 -4.16
CA LYS A 157 25.64 19.29 -5.17
C LYS A 157 26.68 18.55 -5.99
N LYS A 158 27.53 17.75 -5.34
CA LYS A 158 28.59 16.99 -6.00
C LYS A 158 28.05 16.00 -7.03
N VAL A 159 26.90 15.39 -6.76
CA VAL A 159 26.23 14.48 -7.71
C VAL A 159 25.83 15.26 -8.96
N LEU A 160 25.16 16.41 -8.81
CA LEU A 160 24.75 17.26 -9.94
C LEU A 160 25.95 17.81 -10.74
N GLU A 161 27.09 18.05 -10.09
CA GLU A 161 28.31 18.51 -10.77
C GLU A 161 29.00 17.40 -11.57
N SER A 162 28.93 16.15 -11.08
CA SER A 162 29.82 15.07 -11.54
C SER A 162 29.13 13.92 -12.29
N LEU A 163 27.79 13.91 -12.37
CA LEU A 163 27.05 12.94 -13.19
C LEU A 163 27.32 13.13 -14.69
N PRO A 164 27.27 12.05 -15.50
CA PRO A 164 27.34 12.17 -16.96
C PRO A 164 26.27 13.14 -17.49
N LYS A 165 26.70 14.15 -18.26
CA LYS A 165 25.84 15.25 -18.70
C LYS A 165 24.79 14.86 -19.74
N ASP A 166 24.91 13.68 -20.33
CA ASP A 166 23.91 13.12 -21.25
C ASP A 166 22.79 12.36 -20.52
N MET A 167 22.86 12.19 -19.19
CA MET A 167 21.77 11.64 -18.40
C MET A 167 20.57 12.58 -18.37
N ILE A 168 19.37 12.02 -18.47
CA ILE A 168 18.11 12.75 -18.41
C ILE A 168 17.57 12.70 -16.98
N ILE A 169 17.32 13.85 -16.38
CA ILE A 169 16.73 13.93 -15.04
C ILE A 169 15.21 14.06 -15.15
N MET A 170 14.49 13.11 -14.58
CA MET A 170 13.02 13.14 -14.46
C MET A 170 12.60 13.81 -13.15
N TYR A 171 12.00 14.99 -13.27
CA TYR A 171 11.43 15.74 -12.16
C TYR A 171 9.95 15.42 -11.96
N TRP A 172 9.65 14.64 -10.92
CA TRP A 172 8.27 14.29 -10.57
C TRP A 172 7.71 15.20 -9.47
N LYS A 173 6.47 15.68 -9.64
CA LYS A 173 5.78 16.45 -8.59
C LYS A 173 4.27 16.36 -8.73
N TYR A 174 3.61 15.84 -7.70
CA TYR A 174 2.16 15.55 -7.73
C TYR A 174 1.36 16.51 -6.85
N ASN A 175 1.44 17.81 -7.17
CA ASN A 175 0.65 18.86 -6.53
C ASN A 175 0.28 19.95 -7.54
N THR A 176 -0.65 20.83 -7.17
CA THR A 176 -1.18 21.86 -8.07
C THR A 176 -0.37 23.16 -8.06
N LYS A 177 0.88 23.15 -7.56
CA LYS A 177 1.72 24.36 -7.51
C LYS A 177 2.12 24.80 -8.91
N THR A 178 2.27 26.11 -9.09
CA THR A 178 2.72 26.75 -10.34
C THR A 178 4.22 27.02 -10.36
N ASN A 179 4.93 26.85 -9.24
CA ASN A 179 6.37 27.06 -9.12
C ASN A 179 7.11 25.78 -8.69
N HIS A 180 8.32 25.60 -9.21
CA HIS A 180 9.12 24.40 -9.01
C HIS A 180 10.61 24.72 -8.74
N PRO A 181 10.94 25.25 -7.53
CA PRO A 181 12.30 25.69 -7.20
C PRO A 181 13.35 24.57 -7.25
N ILE A 182 12.96 23.32 -6.99
CA ILE A 182 13.86 22.17 -7.11
C ILE A 182 14.25 21.97 -8.59
N LEU A 183 13.29 22.11 -9.50
CA LEU A 183 13.56 22.01 -10.93
C LEU A 183 14.49 23.14 -11.39
N ASP A 184 14.27 24.37 -10.92
CA ASP A 184 15.18 25.50 -11.19
C ASP A 184 16.59 25.24 -10.66
N SER A 185 16.72 24.61 -9.49
CA SER A 185 18.04 24.29 -8.92
C SER A 185 18.80 23.26 -9.76
N ILE A 186 18.10 22.28 -10.32
CA ILE A 186 18.73 21.23 -11.16
C ILE A 186 19.09 21.80 -12.53
N LYS A 187 18.25 22.69 -13.08
CA LYS A 187 18.47 23.32 -14.39
C LYS A 187 19.84 24.03 -14.50
N LYS A 188 20.38 24.53 -13.39
CA LYS A 188 21.71 25.19 -13.32
C LYS A 188 22.90 24.29 -13.68
N TYR A 189 22.67 22.98 -13.82
CA TYR A 189 23.73 21.99 -14.08
C TYR A 189 23.70 21.40 -15.49
N ASP A 190 22.88 21.97 -16.39
CA ASP A 190 22.84 21.69 -17.84
C ASP A 190 22.57 20.22 -18.21
N PHE A 191 21.72 19.54 -17.43
CA PHE A 191 21.18 18.23 -17.80
C PHE A 191 19.97 18.38 -18.72
N PRO A 192 19.73 17.44 -19.65
CA PRO A 192 18.41 17.22 -20.21
C PRO A 192 17.38 16.94 -19.10
N LEU A 193 16.25 17.64 -19.14
CA LEU A 193 15.20 17.53 -18.13
C LEU A 193 13.89 17.06 -18.75
N ILE A 194 13.19 16.18 -18.05
CA ILE A 194 11.79 15.88 -18.32
C ILE A 194 10.97 16.08 -17.05
N VAL A 195 9.73 16.52 -17.21
CA VAL A 195 8.80 16.66 -16.09
C VAL A 195 7.86 15.46 -16.00
N SER A 196 7.41 15.14 -14.80
CA SER A 196 6.51 14.03 -14.56
C SER A 196 5.32 14.48 -13.70
N PRO A 197 4.23 14.95 -14.33
CA PRO A 197 2.96 15.16 -13.65
C PRO A 197 2.28 13.82 -13.37
N SER A 198 1.16 13.82 -12.65
CA SER A 198 0.39 12.60 -12.37
C SER A 198 -1.10 12.80 -12.59
N ILE A 199 -1.77 11.72 -12.97
CA ILE A 199 -3.23 11.64 -13.01
C ILE A 199 -3.87 11.52 -11.61
N MET A 200 -3.08 11.52 -10.53
CA MET A 200 -3.52 11.57 -9.12
C MET A 200 -4.55 10.50 -8.76
N ASP A 201 -4.25 9.26 -9.13
CA ASP A 201 -5.10 8.06 -9.05
C ASP A 201 -4.76 7.11 -7.90
N PHE A 202 -3.54 7.18 -7.36
CA PHE A 202 -3.05 6.26 -6.33
C PHE A 202 -3.88 6.23 -5.03
N ASN A 203 -4.19 5.01 -4.57
CA ASN A 203 -4.97 4.66 -3.38
C ASN A 203 -6.38 5.30 -3.31
N ARG A 204 -7.06 5.51 -4.44
CA ARG A 204 -8.33 6.27 -4.55
C ARG A 204 -9.36 5.56 -5.42
N ILE A 205 -10.64 5.60 -5.02
CA ILE A 205 -11.71 4.98 -5.83
C ILE A 205 -11.88 5.59 -7.24
N PHE A 206 -11.49 6.85 -7.42
CA PHE A 206 -11.53 7.53 -8.71
C PHE A 206 -10.42 8.60 -8.80
N PRO A 207 -9.80 8.84 -9.97
CA PRO A 207 -8.78 9.87 -10.13
C PRO A 207 -9.27 11.27 -9.76
N SER A 208 -8.40 12.10 -9.18
CA SER A 208 -8.77 13.45 -8.72
C SER A 208 -8.78 14.46 -9.87
N ILE A 209 -9.84 14.48 -10.68
CA ILE A 209 -9.84 15.19 -11.96
C ILE A 209 -9.40 16.65 -11.88
N ASP A 210 -10.05 17.47 -11.06
CA ASP A 210 -9.70 18.89 -10.93
C ASP A 210 -8.23 19.11 -10.56
N LYS A 211 -7.67 18.22 -9.74
CA LYS A 211 -6.28 18.32 -9.28
C LYS A 211 -5.30 17.81 -10.31
N TYR A 212 -5.58 16.72 -11.02
CA TYR A 212 -4.68 16.29 -12.09
C TYR A 212 -4.70 17.29 -13.24
N GLU A 213 -5.85 17.87 -13.59
CA GLU A 213 -5.92 18.89 -14.64
C GLU A 213 -5.03 20.07 -14.31
N GLN A 214 -5.05 20.53 -13.05
CA GLN A 214 -4.17 21.60 -12.56
C GLN A 214 -2.71 21.15 -12.49
N ASN A 215 -2.40 19.97 -11.96
CA ASN A 215 -1.03 19.47 -11.84
C ASN A 215 -0.36 19.32 -13.21
N ILE A 216 -1.03 18.64 -14.14
CA ILE A 216 -0.58 18.44 -15.53
C ILE A 216 -0.34 19.80 -16.20
N THR A 217 -1.36 20.67 -16.20
CA THR A 217 -1.26 22.00 -16.82
C THR A 217 -0.11 22.82 -16.25
N ASN A 218 -0.01 22.92 -14.92
CA ASN A 218 0.96 23.79 -14.28
C ASN A 218 2.39 23.28 -14.48
N LEU A 219 2.62 21.97 -14.32
CA LEU A 219 3.96 21.40 -14.39
C LEU A 219 4.49 21.35 -15.83
N ILE A 220 3.65 20.97 -16.81
CA ILE A 220 4.05 20.95 -18.23
C ILE A 220 4.36 22.37 -18.71
N ARG A 221 3.49 23.34 -18.42
CA ARG A 221 3.75 24.76 -18.77
C ARG A 221 5.02 25.29 -18.15
N TYR A 222 5.23 24.99 -16.87
CA TYR A 222 6.45 25.40 -16.19
C TYR A 222 7.69 24.80 -16.86
N GLY A 223 7.65 23.48 -17.13
CA GLY A 223 8.71 22.77 -17.83
C GLY A 223 9.01 23.38 -19.20
N PHE A 224 7.97 23.61 -20.01
CA PHE A 224 8.09 24.22 -21.33
C PHE A 224 8.77 25.59 -21.28
N ASN A 225 8.34 26.47 -20.36
CA ASN A 225 8.89 27.82 -20.21
C ASN A 225 10.38 27.83 -19.83
N ILE A 226 10.87 26.77 -19.19
CA ILE A 226 12.27 26.63 -18.83
C ILE A 226 13.04 25.69 -19.78
N GLY A 227 12.46 25.25 -20.89
CA GLY A 227 13.14 24.45 -21.90
C GLY A 227 13.41 22.99 -21.49
N VAL A 228 12.52 22.35 -20.72
CA VAL A 228 12.58 20.89 -20.55
C VAL A 228 12.27 20.20 -21.88
N ILE A 229 12.84 19.01 -22.10
CA ILE A 229 12.80 18.32 -23.39
C ILE A 229 11.57 17.41 -23.58
N GLY A 230 10.74 17.24 -22.54
CA GLY A 230 9.53 16.42 -22.63
C GLY A 230 8.84 16.18 -21.29
N GLU A 231 7.80 15.34 -21.33
CA GLU A 231 7.06 14.91 -20.14
C GLU A 231 6.85 13.39 -20.08
N VAL A 232 6.62 12.88 -18.87
CA VAL A 232 6.13 11.52 -18.62
C VAL A 232 5.04 11.57 -17.54
N THR A 233 3.79 11.47 -17.94
CA THR A 233 2.65 11.45 -17.00
C THR A 233 2.61 10.15 -16.20
N SER A 234 2.67 10.24 -14.88
CA SER A 234 2.64 9.08 -13.98
C SER A 234 1.22 8.67 -13.58
N SER A 235 1.02 7.36 -13.53
CA SER A 235 -0.07 6.67 -12.84
C SER A 235 0.56 5.65 -11.91
N TRP A 236 0.08 5.60 -10.67
CA TRP A 236 0.65 4.75 -9.63
C TRP A 236 -0.41 3.80 -9.05
N GLY A 237 0.05 2.65 -8.55
CA GLY A 237 -0.78 1.56 -8.05
C GLY A 237 -0.50 1.19 -6.60
N ASP A 238 -0.34 2.20 -5.74
CA ASP A 238 0.03 2.05 -4.34
C ASP A 238 -0.90 1.08 -3.61
N TYR A 239 -0.34 0.26 -2.71
CA TYR A 239 -1.08 -0.67 -1.89
C TYR A 239 -1.94 -1.64 -2.72
N ARG A 240 -1.31 -2.46 -3.56
CA ARG A 240 -1.96 -3.54 -4.33
C ARG A 240 -2.86 -3.07 -5.49
N ASN A 241 -2.84 -1.78 -5.83
CA ASN A 241 -3.59 -1.21 -6.95
C ASN A 241 -5.07 -1.61 -6.96
N LYS A 242 -5.80 -1.28 -5.88
CA LYS A 242 -7.22 -1.64 -5.72
C LYS A 242 -8.14 -0.94 -6.72
N GLU A 243 -7.63 0.10 -7.38
CA GLU A 243 -8.34 0.96 -8.31
C GLU A 243 -8.63 0.30 -9.65
N ILE A 244 -9.71 0.76 -10.28
CA ILE A 244 -10.05 0.39 -11.65
C ILE A 244 -9.14 1.14 -12.62
N ARG A 245 -8.27 0.41 -13.31
CA ARG A 245 -7.19 0.95 -14.13
C ARG A 245 -7.69 1.69 -15.37
N GLU A 246 -8.81 1.29 -15.96
CA GLU A 246 -9.24 1.80 -17.27
C GLU A 246 -9.72 3.25 -17.18
N ASN A 247 -10.18 3.68 -16.00
CA ASN A 247 -10.61 5.05 -15.73
C ASN A 247 -9.46 6.06 -15.66
N ARG A 248 -8.21 5.61 -15.84
CA ARG A 248 -7.00 6.44 -15.88
C ARG A 248 -6.78 7.12 -17.23
N ILE A 249 -7.35 6.54 -18.30
CA ILE A 249 -7.10 6.97 -19.69
C ILE A 249 -7.43 8.45 -19.93
N TYR A 250 -8.44 8.99 -19.26
CA TYR A 250 -8.86 10.38 -19.43
C TYR A 250 -7.76 11.36 -19.05
N GLY A 251 -7.00 11.06 -17.99
CA GLY A 251 -5.89 11.89 -17.55
C GLY A 251 -4.71 11.84 -18.52
N PHE A 252 -4.45 10.69 -19.16
CA PHE A 252 -3.43 10.58 -20.21
C PHE A 252 -3.81 11.35 -21.48
N ILE A 253 -5.08 11.27 -21.91
CA ILE A 253 -5.58 12.06 -23.04
C ILE A 253 -5.47 13.57 -22.75
N PHE A 254 -5.82 13.98 -21.52
CA PHE A 254 -5.66 15.37 -21.09
C PHE A 254 -4.18 15.79 -21.13
N SER A 255 -3.27 14.97 -20.60
CA SER A 255 -1.83 15.25 -20.62
C SER A 255 -1.29 15.40 -22.04
N ALA A 256 -1.67 14.49 -22.94
CA ALA A 256 -1.28 14.57 -24.35
C ALA A 256 -1.72 15.88 -25.01
N MET A 257 -2.95 16.34 -24.74
CA MET A 257 -3.44 17.64 -25.25
C MET A 257 -2.60 18.80 -24.70
N VAL A 258 -2.32 18.81 -23.40
CA VAL A 258 -1.53 19.88 -22.77
C VAL A 258 -0.10 19.90 -23.32
N SER A 259 0.52 18.73 -23.49
CA SER A 259 1.89 18.61 -23.98
C SER A 259 2.04 18.98 -25.45
N TRP A 260 0.99 18.81 -26.25
CA TRP A 260 0.98 19.22 -27.65
C TRP A 260 1.06 20.74 -27.82
N ASP A 261 0.37 21.49 -26.95
CA ASP A 261 0.38 22.96 -26.94
C ASP A 261 0.31 23.49 -25.50
N PRO A 262 1.46 23.55 -24.80
CA PRO A 262 1.51 23.91 -23.38
C PRO A 262 0.96 25.31 -23.10
N ILE A 263 1.18 26.26 -24.01
CA ILE A 263 0.84 27.67 -23.80
C ILE A 263 -0.63 27.99 -24.05
N LYS A 264 -1.34 27.14 -24.82
CA LYS A 264 -2.75 27.35 -25.14
C LYS A 264 -3.64 27.28 -23.91
N GLU A 265 -4.57 28.23 -23.82
CA GLU A 265 -5.61 28.20 -22.79
C GLU A 265 -6.57 27.02 -23.00
N ILE A 266 -6.88 26.33 -21.91
CA ILE A 266 -7.63 25.08 -21.94
C ILE A 266 -9.09 25.38 -21.57
N ASN A 267 -9.99 25.25 -22.55
CA ASN A 267 -11.41 25.16 -22.27
C ASN A 267 -11.76 23.71 -21.87
N LYS A 268 -11.85 23.47 -20.57
CA LYS A 268 -12.13 22.13 -20.01
C LYS A 268 -13.45 21.55 -20.52
N LEU A 269 -14.51 22.37 -20.63
CA LEU A 269 -15.81 21.88 -21.11
C LEU A 269 -15.72 21.36 -22.55
N ASN A 270 -15.02 22.09 -23.42
CA ASN A 270 -14.80 21.67 -24.80
C ASN A 270 -13.92 20.41 -24.86
N PHE A 271 -12.88 20.31 -24.02
CA PHE A 271 -12.07 19.09 -23.91
C PHE A 271 -12.93 17.87 -23.56
N TRP A 272 -13.76 17.95 -22.50
CA TRP A 272 -14.57 16.80 -22.07
C TRP A 272 -15.65 16.41 -23.09
N LYS A 273 -16.31 17.40 -23.72
CA LYS A 273 -17.24 17.14 -24.83
C LYS A 273 -16.53 16.43 -25.99
N GLY A 274 -15.36 16.92 -26.40
CA GLY A 274 -14.54 16.29 -27.44
C GLY A 274 -14.12 14.88 -27.06
N LEU A 275 -13.64 14.68 -25.83
CA LEU A 275 -13.26 13.37 -25.31
C LEU A 275 -14.45 12.41 -25.38
N PHE A 276 -15.65 12.80 -24.96
CA PHE A 276 -16.83 11.92 -25.00
C PHE A 276 -17.21 11.51 -26.42
N ILE A 277 -17.16 12.46 -27.37
CA ILE A 277 -17.44 12.18 -28.78
C ILE A 277 -16.39 11.23 -29.37
N HIS A 278 -15.10 11.47 -29.15
CA HIS A 278 -14.05 10.65 -29.77
C HIS A 278 -13.84 9.30 -29.09
N PHE A 279 -13.90 9.28 -27.75
CA PHE A 279 -13.62 8.09 -26.94
C PHE A 279 -14.84 7.17 -26.84
N PHE A 280 -16.03 7.69 -26.55
CA PHE A 280 -17.25 6.87 -26.44
C PHE A 280 -18.05 6.83 -27.74
N GLY A 281 -17.87 7.78 -28.65
CA GLY A 281 -18.75 7.96 -29.80
C GLY A 281 -20.10 8.58 -29.43
N LEU A 282 -20.16 9.32 -28.31
CA LEU A 282 -21.40 9.86 -27.77
C LEU A 282 -21.30 11.38 -27.56
N ASN A 283 -22.30 12.11 -28.04
CA ASN A 283 -22.55 13.51 -27.68
C ASN A 283 -23.77 13.59 -26.75
N ASP A 284 -23.63 13.04 -25.55
CA ASP A 284 -24.73 12.89 -24.59
C ASP A 284 -24.45 13.67 -23.30
N HIS A 285 -25.41 14.50 -22.89
CA HIS A 285 -25.30 15.33 -21.69
C HIS A 285 -25.15 14.51 -20.39
N ARG A 286 -25.65 13.25 -20.36
CA ARG A 286 -25.54 12.36 -19.20
C ARG A 286 -24.08 12.08 -18.84
N LEU A 287 -23.17 12.03 -19.81
CA LEU A 287 -21.73 11.87 -19.53
C LEU A 287 -21.17 13.08 -18.77
N ILE A 288 -21.58 14.30 -19.12
CA ILE A 288 -21.17 15.50 -18.39
C ILE A 288 -21.66 15.42 -16.94
N GLU A 289 -22.93 15.04 -16.73
CA GLU A 289 -23.49 14.89 -15.38
C GLU A 289 -22.76 13.85 -14.54
N VAL A 290 -22.49 12.66 -15.10
CA VAL A 290 -21.74 11.59 -14.42
C VAL A 290 -20.39 12.11 -13.94
N PHE A 291 -19.61 12.73 -14.83
CA PHE A 291 -18.29 13.25 -14.48
C PHE A 291 -18.36 14.44 -13.51
N SER A 292 -19.35 15.33 -13.64
CA SER A 292 -19.57 16.44 -12.70
C SER A 292 -19.87 15.93 -11.30
N ILE A 293 -20.70 14.90 -11.16
CA ILE A 293 -20.99 14.30 -9.85
C ILE A 293 -19.72 13.65 -9.27
N LEU A 294 -18.99 12.84 -10.04
CA LEU A 294 -17.78 12.16 -9.57
C LEU A 294 -16.67 13.15 -9.17
N ARG A 295 -16.53 14.29 -9.86
CA ARG A 295 -15.65 15.40 -9.47
C ARG A 295 -16.01 15.95 -8.09
N LEU A 296 -17.29 16.33 -7.92
CA LEU A 296 -17.79 16.93 -6.69
C LEU A 296 -17.55 16.07 -5.45
N ILE A 297 -17.62 14.74 -5.59
CA ILE A 297 -17.32 13.79 -4.49
C ILE A 297 -15.94 14.05 -3.89
N GLN A 298 -14.92 14.27 -4.73
CA GLN A 298 -13.55 14.52 -4.29
C GLN A 298 -13.31 15.98 -3.91
N ASP A 299 -13.78 16.92 -4.72
CA ASP A 299 -13.49 18.35 -4.53
C ASP A 299 -14.11 18.90 -3.25
N LYS A 300 -15.29 18.41 -2.88
CA LYS A 300 -15.98 18.77 -1.65
C LYS A 300 -15.76 17.77 -0.51
N ASN A 301 -14.92 16.75 -0.72
CA ASN A 301 -14.65 15.67 0.24
C ASN A 301 -15.96 15.09 0.83
N LEU A 302 -16.89 14.70 -0.04
CA LEU A 302 -18.23 14.28 0.36
C LEU A 302 -18.25 12.93 1.09
N LEU A 303 -17.15 12.17 1.06
CA LEU A 303 -17.00 10.87 1.74
C LEU A 303 -16.42 10.98 3.16
N HIS A 304 -16.12 12.20 3.62
CA HIS A 304 -15.56 12.51 4.94
C HIS A 304 -14.28 11.75 5.28
N THR A 305 -13.44 11.45 4.28
CA THR A 305 -12.16 10.77 4.45
C THR A 305 -11.09 11.36 3.54
N ARG A 306 -9.82 11.16 3.87
CA ARG A 306 -8.75 11.49 2.91
C ARG A 306 -8.95 10.59 1.69
N PRO A 307 -8.88 11.12 0.45
CA PRO A 307 -9.11 10.29 -0.73
C PRO A 307 -8.20 9.04 -0.77
N SER A 308 -6.92 9.20 -0.41
CA SER A 308 -5.94 8.11 -0.33
C SER A 308 -6.14 7.15 0.84
N GLY A 309 -7.16 7.37 1.67
CA GLY A 309 -7.55 6.48 2.78
C GLY A 309 -8.90 5.80 2.53
N TYR A 310 -9.51 6.02 1.36
CA TYR A 310 -10.83 5.51 1.06
C TYR A 310 -10.95 4.00 1.26
N TYR A 311 -10.04 3.21 0.66
CA TYR A 311 -10.09 1.75 0.73
C TYR A 311 -9.91 1.22 2.16
N ASN A 312 -9.09 1.87 2.98
CA ASN A 312 -8.98 1.52 4.40
C ASN A 312 -10.32 1.68 5.13
N HIS A 313 -11.05 2.77 4.89
CA HIS A 313 -12.38 2.95 5.48
C HIS A 313 -13.44 2.04 4.86
N PHE A 314 -13.31 1.72 3.57
CA PHE A 314 -14.15 0.76 2.88
C PHE A 314 -14.02 -0.63 3.51
N PHE A 315 -12.78 -1.11 3.70
CA PHE A 315 -12.49 -2.44 4.23
C PHE A 315 -12.45 -2.52 5.77
N ALA A 316 -12.65 -1.40 6.48
CA ALA A 316 -12.70 -1.40 7.94
C ALA A 316 -13.96 -2.12 8.49
N HIS A 317 -13.80 -2.82 9.62
CA HIS A 317 -14.90 -3.51 10.30
C HIS A 317 -16.10 -2.57 10.61
N PRO A 318 -17.32 -2.88 10.15
CA PRO A 318 -18.49 -1.99 10.29
C PRO A 318 -19.01 -1.84 11.73
N PHE A 319 -18.83 -2.85 12.57
CA PHE A 319 -19.43 -2.92 13.92
C PHE A 319 -18.42 -2.99 15.08
N ASN A 320 -17.20 -2.49 14.90
CA ASN A 320 -16.15 -2.60 15.93
C ASN A 320 -16.32 -1.64 17.13
N LYS A 321 -17.48 -1.00 17.30
CA LYS A 321 -17.70 0.07 18.31
C LYS A 321 -19.12 0.04 18.89
N LYS A 322 -19.21 0.27 20.21
CA LYS A 322 -20.47 0.18 20.98
C LYS A 322 -20.83 1.37 21.87
N SER A 323 -20.26 2.56 21.65
CA SER A 323 -20.52 3.72 22.52
C SER A 323 -21.07 4.94 21.78
N SER A 324 -21.94 5.70 22.45
CA SER A 324 -22.54 6.94 21.94
C SER A 324 -21.50 7.99 21.56
N LYS A 325 -20.33 7.95 22.21
CA LYS A 325 -19.15 8.77 21.89
C LYS A 325 -18.60 8.44 20.50
N TYR A 326 -18.50 7.16 20.15
CA TYR A 326 -18.02 6.71 18.83
C TYR A 326 -19.00 6.99 17.70
N ARG A 327 -20.29 6.96 17.99
CA ARG A 327 -21.33 7.32 17.02
C ARG A 327 -21.15 8.73 16.45
N LYS A 328 -20.57 9.66 17.23
CA LYS A 328 -20.27 11.03 16.78
C LYS A 328 -19.10 11.10 15.78
N ASN A 329 -18.16 10.15 15.84
CA ASN A 329 -16.99 10.12 14.96
C ASN A 329 -17.30 9.48 13.59
N ILE A 330 -18.42 8.76 13.47
CA ILE A 330 -18.92 8.26 12.19
C ILE A 330 -19.66 9.40 11.46
N LYS A 331 -18.93 10.15 10.65
CA LYS A 331 -19.47 11.22 9.80
C LYS A 331 -20.30 10.64 8.66
N THR A 332 -21.59 10.97 8.63
CA THR A 332 -22.53 10.56 7.57
C THR A 332 -23.37 11.71 7.02
N LYS A 333 -23.01 12.96 7.37
CA LYS A 333 -23.70 14.16 6.86
C LYS A 333 -23.60 14.19 5.34
N GLY A 334 -24.73 14.36 4.65
CA GLY A 334 -24.79 14.38 3.18
C GLY A 334 -24.80 13.01 2.49
N PHE A 335 -24.57 11.90 3.21
CA PHE A 335 -24.52 10.57 2.58
C PHE A 335 -25.84 10.16 1.91
N LYS A 336 -27.00 10.62 2.40
CA LYS A 336 -28.28 10.39 1.70
C LYS A 336 -28.29 10.98 0.29
N LYS A 337 -27.76 12.20 0.14
CA LYS A 337 -27.62 12.86 -1.18
C LYS A 337 -26.61 12.13 -2.04
N VAL A 338 -25.43 11.78 -1.50
CA VAL A 338 -24.43 10.98 -2.22
C VAL A 338 -24.99 9.64 -2.69
N ILE A 339 -25.78 8.93 -1.86
CA ILE A 339 -26.43 7.66 -2.25
C ILE A 339 -27.40 7.87 -3.41
N SER A 340 -28.20 8.94 -3.38
CA SER A 340 -29.11 9.32 -4.47
C SER A 340 -28.34 9.69 -5.75
N ASP A 341 -27.26 10.44 -5.62
CA ASP A 341 -26.42 10.86 -6.74
C ASP A 341 -25.74 9.65 -7.39
N MET A 342 -25.20 8.72 -6.59
CA MET A 342 -24.62 7.49 -7.11
C MET A 342 -25.66 6.58 -7.75
N ALA A 343 -26.89 6.52 -7.22
CA ALA A 343 -27.98 5.78 -7.90
C ALA A 343 -28.27 6.37 -9.28
N SER A 344 -28.35 7.70 -9.41
CA SER A 344 -28.52 8.36 -10.70
C SER A 344 -27.32 8.16 -11.64
N VAL A 345 -26.09 8.15 -11.11
CA VAL A 345 -24.89 7.84 -11.91
C VAL A 345 -24.94 6.40 -12.43
N ILE A 346 -25.35 5.43 -11.62
CA ILE A 346 -25.47 4.02 -12.02
C ILE A 346 -26.46 3.89 -13.18
N GLU A 347 -27.69 4.40 -13.02
CA GLU A 347 -28.74 4.37 -14.05
C GLU A 347 -28.26 5.00 -15.36
N LYS A 348 -27.66 6.20 -15.29
CA LYS A 348 -27.10 6.87 -16.48
C LYS A 348 -26.00 6.06 -17.13
N CYS A 349 -25.11 5.44 -16.36
CA CYS A 349 -24.05 4.61 -16.92
C CYS A 349 -24.62 3.35 -17.59
N GLU A 350 -25.63 2.70 -17.01
CA GLU A 350 -26.29 1.52 -17.59
C GLU A 350 -26.96 1.87 -18.94
N GLU A 351 -27.68 2.99 -19.01
CA GLU A 351 -28.28 3.47 -20.27
C GLU A 351 -27.21 3.86 -21.30
N LEU A 352 -26.18 4.59 -20.88
CA LEU A 352 -25.07 5.01 -21.75
C LEU A 352 -24.28 3.81 -22.28
N GLU A 353 -24.06 2.79 -21.46
CA GLU A 353 -23.39 1.55 -21.87
C GLU A 353 -24.18 0.83 -22.96
N GLY A 354 -25.52 0.84 -22.88
CA GLY A 354 -26.41 0.27 -23.88
C GLY A 354 -26.27 0.91 -25.26
N ILE A 355 -26.04 2.24 -25.32
CA ILE A 355 -25.97 2.99 -26.58
C ILE A 355 -24.55 3.33 -27.06
N ALA A 356 -23.53 3.24 -26.20
CA ALA A 356 -22.17 3.65 -26.56
C ALA A 356 -21.59 2.77 -27.67
N PRO A 357 -21.17 3.32 -28.81
CA PRO A 357 -20.57 2.52 -29.87
C PRO A 357 -19.14 2.06 -29.54
N LYS A 358 -18.44 2.71 -28.60
CA LYS A 358 -17.04 2.44 -28.25
C LYS A 358 -16.81 2.43 -26.74
N ASN A 359 -15.79 1.66 -26.31
CA ASN A 359 -15.26 1.68 -24.95
C ASN A 359 -16.32 1.49 -23.84
N LYS A 360 -17.30 0.59 -24.06
CA LYS A 360 -18.37 0.28 -23.10
C LYS A 360 -17.85 -0.09 -21.71
N ILE A 361 -16.73 -0.81 -21.64
CA ILE A 361 -16.09 -1.21 -20.38
C ILE A 361 -15.74 -0.01 -19.50
N ASN A 362 -15.35 1.12 -20.09
CA ASN A 362 -15.05 2.34 -19.34
C ASN A 362 -16.31 2.95 -18.71
N ILE A 363 -17.48 2.84 -19.36
CA ILE A 363 -18.77 3.28 -18.79
C ILE A 363 -19.20 2.34 -17.67
N ARG A 364 -19.07 1.02 -17.88
CA ARG A 364 -19.30 0.01 -16.83
C ARG A 364 -18.43 0.26 -15.59
N ASN A 365 -17.17 0.63 -15.81
CA ASN A 365 -16.25 1.00 -14.73
C ASN A 365 -16.68 2.25 -13.95
N LEU A 366 -17.32 3.24 -14.60
CA LEU A 366 -17.91 4.39 -13.92
C LEU A 366 -19.12 3.95 -13.06
N ALA A 367 -19.97 3.05 -13.57
CA ALA A 367 -21.06 2.46 -12.82
C ALA A 367 -20.54 1.71 -11.58
N PHE A 368 -19.50 0.89 -11.72
CA PHE A 368 -18.87 0.18 -10.61
C PHE A 368 -18.35 1.13 -9.53
N VAL A 369 -17.63 2.20 -9.92
CA VAL A 369 -17.17 3.24 -8.98
C VAL A 369 -18.35 3.84 -8.20
N ALA A 370 -19.47 4.11 -8.88
CA ALA A 370 -20.67 4.63 -8.22
C ALA A 370 -21.33 3.61 -7.28
N LYS A 371 -21.43 2.33 -7.67
CA LYS A 371 -21.90 1.24 -6.81
C LYS A 371 -21.03 1.11 -5.55
N HIS A 372 -19.72 1.17 -5.70
CA HIS A 372 -18.75 1.08 -4.60
C HIS A 372 -18.88 2.27 -3.62
N ILE A 373 -19.02 3.50 -4.14
CA ILE A 373 -19.26 4.70 -3.31
C ILE A 373 -20.62 4.63 -2.61
N LYS A 374 -21.68 4.23 -3.33
CA LYS A 374 -23.02 4.04 -2.78
C LYS A 374 -23.01 3.06 -1.61
N PHE A 375 -22.41 1.88 -1.81
CA PHE A 375 -22.24 0.87 -0.77
C PHE A 375 -21.48 1.43 0.43
N TYR A 376 -20.35 2.12 0.22
CA TYR A 376 -19.60 2.75 1.30
C TYR A 376 -20.47 3.67 2.15
N CYS A 377 -21.24 4.56 1.52
CA CYS A 377 -22.13 5.48 2.23
C CYS A 377 -23.23 4.73 2.99
N ARG A 378 -23.86 3.71 2.39
CA ARG A 378 -24.88 2.87 3.05
C ARG A 378 -24.30 2.13 4.25
N LYS A 379 -23.16 1.45 4.07
CA LYS A 379 -22.40 0.77 5.13
C LYS A 379 -22.15 1.72 6.30
N ARG A 380 -21.65 2.94 6.05
CA ARG A 380 -21.34 3.90 7.12
C ARG A 380 -22.58 4.41 7.85
N VAL A 381 -23.68 4.64 7.14
CA VAL A 381 -24.98 4.98 7.77
C VAL A 381 -25.46 3.83 8.65
N ASN A 382 -25.43 2.60 8.15
CA ASN A 382 -25.80 1.40 8.88
C ASN A 382 -24.92 1.22 10.13
N SER A 383 -23.59 1.24 10.00
CA SER A 383 -22.65 1.21 11.13
C SER A 383 -23.00 2.24 12.20
N ARG A 384 -23.31 3.48 11.81
CA ARG A 384 -23.69 4.55 12.75
C ARG A 384 -24.99 4.25 13.50
N ASN A 385 -25.95 3.62 12.85
CA ASN A 385 -27.25 3.27 13.45
C ASN A 385 -27.11 2.12 14.45
N PHE A 386 -26.13 1.24 14.25
CA PHE A 386 -25.89 0.06 15.08
C PHE A 386 -25.04 0.30 16.33
N VAL A 387 -24.25 1.37 16.41
CA VAL A 387 -23.33 1.63 17.55
C VAL A 387 -24.01 1.53 18.92
N ASP A 388 -25.27 2.00 19.06
CA ASP A 388 -25.98 2.01 20.35
C ASP A 388 -27.13 0.98 20.43
N TYR A 389 -27.23 0.05 19.48
CA TYR A 389 -28.39 -0.84 19.38
C TYR A 389 -28.61 -1.67 20.67
N TYR A 390 -27.55 -2.25 21.23
CA TYR A 390 -27.63 -3.01 22.49
C TYR A 390 -27.85 -2.15 23.73
N LEU A 391 -27.47 -0.86 23.70
CA LEU A 391 -27.67 0.05 24.84
C LEU A 391 -29.15 0.45 25.01
N LYS A 392 -29.97 0.27 23.98
CA LYS A 392 -31.38 0.65 23.96
C LYS A 392 -32.21 -0.58 23.66
N LYS A 393 -32.65 -1.33 24.70
CA LYS A 393 -33.52 -2.52 24.60
C LYS A 393 -34.41 -2.46 23.34
N GLY A 394 -34.04 -3.19 22.30
CA GLY A 394 -34.71 -3.12 21.00
C GLY A 394 -36.08 -3.82 21.04
N ARG A 395 -37.13 -3.17 20.50
CA ARG A 395 -38.43 -3.79 20.20
C ARG A 395 -38.35 -4.57 18.87
N GLY A 396 -39.12 -5.66 18.72
CA GLY A 396 -39.05 -6.61 17.59
C GLY A 396 -38.96 -5.97 16.21
N GLN A 397 -39.86 -5.05 15.86
CA GLN A 397 -39.90 -4.39 14.54
C GLN A 397 -38.61 -3.64 14.16
N ARG A 398 -37.87 -3.10 15.14
CA ARG A 398 -36.58 -2.45 14.88
C ARG A 398 -35.46 -3.48 14.64
N LYS A 399 -35.54 -4.66 15.26
CA LYS A 399 -34.59 -5.77 15.07
C LYS A 399 -34.68 -6.28 13.63
N ASP A 400 -35.90 -6.54 13.16
CA ASP A 400 -36.12 -7.17 11.86
C ASP A 400 -35.64 -6.29 10.71
N ARG A 401 -35.99 -5.00 10.74
CA ARG A 401 -35.46 -4.00 9.80
C ARG A 401 -33.93 -3.94 9.79
N LEU A 402 -33.31 -4.04 10.97
CA LEU A 402 -31.86 -3.95 11.11
C LEU A 402 -31.15 -5.21 10.55
N LEU A 403 -31.74 -6.40 10.76
CA LEU A 403 -31.28 -7.64 10.13
C LEU A 403 -31.41 -7.57 8.61
N GLU A 404 -32.55 -7.11 8.11
CA GLU A 404 -32.80 -6.92 6.68
C GLU A 404 -31.81 -5.91 6.05
N GLU A 405 -31.52 -4.80 6.73
CA GLU A 405 -30.52 -3.83 6.26
C GLU A 405 -29.10 -4.44 6.18
N ILE A 406 -28.71 -5.31 7.13
CA ILE A 406 -27.42 -6.01 7.08
C ILE A 406 -27.40 -7.04 5.96
N GLN A 407 -28.46 -7.84 5.83
CA GLN A 407 -28.57 -8.86 4.79
C GLN A 407 -28.48 -8.23 3.38
N ASN A 408 -29.19 -7.13 3.16
CA ASN A 408 -29.11 -6.36 1.91
C ASN A 408 -27.70 -5.81 1.63
N LEU A 409 -26.97 -5.36 2.65
CA LEU A 409 -25.58 -4.94 2.49
C LEU A 409 -24.68 -6.12 2.14
N LYS A 410 -24.86 -7.28 2.79
CA LYS A 410 -24.11 -8.49 2.49
C LYS A 410 -24.31 -8.90 1.02
N GLU A 411 -25.55 -8.95 0.55
CA GLU A 411 -25.88 -9.31 -0.84
C GLU A 411 -25.33 -8.31 -1.86
N GLU A 412 -25.42 -7.00 -1.58
CA GLU A 412 -24.81 -5.97 -2.42
C GLU A 412 -23.28 -6.12 -2.47
N LEU A 413 -22.63 -6.51 -1.37
CA LEU A 413 -21.19 -6.72 -1.32
C LEU A 413 -20.75 -7.96 -2.12
N ILE A 414 -21.54 -9.03 -2.11
CA ILE A 414 -21.29 -10.23 -2.94
C ILE A 414 -21.28 -9.81 -4.43
N LYS A 415 -22.31 -9.09 -4.87
CA LYS A 415 -22.40 -8.59 -6.25
C LYS A 415 -21.24 -7.64 -6.60
N LEU A 416 -20.84 -6.78 -5.66
CA LEU A 416 -19.67 -5.92 -5.85
C LEU A 416 -18.37 -6.71 -6.00
N LEU A 417 -18.20 -7.79 -5.24
CA LEU A 417 -17.03 -8.65 -5.37
C LEU A 417 -17.02 -9.36 -6.73
N GLU A 418 -18.15 -9.95 -7.13
CA GLU A 418 -18.30 -10.62 -8.44
C GLU A 418 -17.99 -9.65 -9.60
N GLU A 419 -18.53 -8.44 -9.55
CA GLU A 419 -18.26 -7.40 -10.55
C GLU A 419 -16.80 -6.95 -10.52
N TYR A 420 -16.19 -6.80 -9.33
CA TYR A 420 -14.76 -6.47 -9.21
C TYR A 420 -13.86 -7.54 -9.82
N GLU A 421 -14.14 -8.83 -9.55
CA GLU A 421 -13.39 -9.95 -10.13
C GLU A 421 -13.51 -9.96 -11.66
N TYR A 422 -14.73 -9.78 -12.19
CA TYR A 422 -14.95 -9.64 -13.62
C TYR A 422 -14.13 -8.49 -14.22
N LEU A 423 -14.20 -7.29 -13.63
CA LEU A 423 -13.49 -6.11 -14.13
C LEU A 423 -11.96 -6.28 -14.03
N TRP A 424 -11.46 -6.89 -12.96
CA TRP A 424 -10.04 -7.19 -12.81
C TRP A 424 -9.55 -8.11 -13.93
N LEU A 425 -10.22 -9.25 -14.15
CA LEU A 425 -9.80 -10.27 -15.12
C LEU A 425 -9.88 -9.79 -16.58
N ASN A 426 -10.69 -8.76 -16.87
CA ASN A 426 -10.71 -8.13 -18.20
C ASN A 426 -9.48 -7.27 -18.47
N CYS A 427 -8.75 -6.86 -17.43
CA CYS A 427 -7.82 -5.72 -17.52
C CYS A 427 -6.45 -5.98 -16.89
N SER A 428 -6.32 -7.07 -16.15
CA SER A 428 -5.14 -7.46 -15.37
C SER A 428 -5.03 -8.97 -15.32
N LYS A 429 -3.80 -9.48 -15.15
CA LYS A 429 -3.57 -10.90 -14.88
C LYS A 429 -4.24 -11.30 -13.56
N LYS A 430 -4.60 -12.58 -13.41
CA LYS A 430 -5.29 -13.09 -12.20
C LYS A 430 -4.47 -12.88 -10.91
N GLU A 431 -3.14 -12.90 -11.03
CA GLU A 431 -2.23 -12.67 -9.92
C GLU A 431 -2.44 -11.25 -9.36
N GLY A 432 -2.39 -11.11 -8.04
CA GLY A 432 -2.71 -9.85 -7.35
C GLY A 432 -4.15 -9.76 -6.82
N LEU A 433 -5.12 -10.39 -7.50
CA LEU A 433 -6.55 -10.32 -7.15
C LEU A 433 -6.85 -10.90 -5.76
N ASN A 434 -6.27 -12.05 -5.42
CA ASN A 434 -6.59 -12.79 -4.19
C ASN A 434 -6.44 -11.94 -2.92
N SER A 435 -5.40 -11.11 -2.85
CA SER A 435 -5.16 -10.25 -1.68
C SER A 435 -6.24 -9.17 -1.50
N ILE A 436 -6.86 -8.72 -2.61
CA ILE A 436 -7.97 -7.75 -2.58
C ILE A 436 -9.29 -8.47 -2.32
N LYS A 437 -9.53 -9.60 -3.00
CA LYS A 437 -10.67 -10.50 -2.75
C LYS A 437 -10.79 -10.85 -1.27
N GLN A 438 -9.67 -11.19 -0.62
CA GLN A 438 -9.66 -11.48 0.81
C GLN A 438 -10.19 -10.34 1.68
N LYS A 439 -10.01 -9.07 1.29
CA LYS A 439 -10.58 -7.92 2.02
C LYS A 439 -12.11 -7.84 1.89
N TYR A 440 -12.68 -8.24 0.75
CA TYR A 440 -14.14 -8.37 0.60
C TYR A 440 -14.68 -9.52 1.45
N LEU A 441 -14.00 -10.66 1.43
CA LEU A 441 -14.37 -11.83 2.25
C LEU A 441 -14.35 -11.50 3.75
N TRP A 442 -13.38 -10.71 4.21
CA TRP A 442 -13.39 -10.18 5.58
C TRP A 442 -14.64 -9.37 5.91
N LEU A 443 -15.08 -8.47 5.02
CA LEU A 443 -16.31 -7.73 5.25
C LEU A 443 -17.55 -8.62 5.28
N LEU A 444 -17.62 -9.63 4.40
CA LEU A 444 -18.72 -10.59 4.38
C LEU A 444 -18.80 -11.34 5.71
N ARG A 445 -17.67 -11.83 6.20
CA ARG A 445 -17.58 -12.45 7.53
C ARG A 445 -18.07 -11.52 8.63
N PHE A 446 -17.68 -10.24 8.62
CA PHE A 446 -18.15 -9.27 9.63
C PHE A 446 -19.66 -9.05 9.60
N TYR A 447 -20.31 -9.20 8.44
CA TYR A 447 -21.77 -9.15 8.35
C TYR A 447 -22.40 -10.44 8.88
N ASP A 448 -21.82 -11.60 8.58
CA ASP A 448 -22.28 -12.89 9.11
C ASP A 448 -22.19 -12.95 10.63
N ASP A 449 -21.02 -12.63 11.19
CA ASP A 449 -20.82 -12.55 12.63
C ASP A 449 -21.86 -11.63 13.28
N LYS A 450 -22.19 -10.50 12.63
CA LYS A 450 -23.17 -9.56 13.17
C LYS A 450 -24.61 -10.07 13.08
N LEU A 451 -24.97 -10.75 11.99
CA LEU A 451 -26.29 -11.36 11.84
C LEU A 451 -26.49 -12.43 12.92
N ASP A 452 -25.49 -13.27 13.14
CA ASP A 452 -25.53 -14.34 14.15
C ASP A 452 -25.59 -13.77 15.56
N GLU A 453 -24.79 -12.75 15.86
CA GLU A 453 -24.83 -12.03 17.14
C GLU A 453 -26.26 -11.54 17.46
N ILE A 454 -26.94 -10.93 16.48
CA ILE A 454 -28.29 -10.37 16.64
C ILE A 454 -29.37 -11.47 16.71
N LYS A 455 -29.25 -12.52 15.89
CA LYS A 455 -30.19 -13.65 15.87
C LYS A 455 -30.17 -14.40 17.19
N ASN A 456 -28.97 -14.74 17.67
CA ASN A 456 -28.72 -15.52 18.88
C ASN A 456 -28.77 -14.69 20.16
N LYS A 457 -29.01 -13.36 20.07
CA LYS A 457 -28.98 -12.41 21.20
C LYS A 457 -27.68 -12.50 21.99
N SER A 458 -26.58 -12.76 21.29
CA SER A 458 -25.25 -12.87 21.90
C SER A 458 -24.80 -11.50 22.39
N LYS A 459 -23.96 -11.50 23.43
CA LYS A 459 -23.32 -10.27 23.88
C LYS A 459 -22.33 -9.83 22.80
N TRP A 460 -22.28 -8.53 22.52
CA TRP A 460 -21.23 -8.00 21.64
C TRP A 460 -19.84 -8.28 22.23
N GLU A 461 -18.98 -8.87 21.40
CA GLU A 461 -17.57 -9.09 21.66
C GLU A 461 -16.73 -8.14 20.83
N ASP A 462 -15.56 -7.75 21.36
CA ASP A 462 -14.62 -6.93 20.61
C ASP A 462 -14.05 -7.77 19.47
N PRO A 463 -14.27 -7.42 18.19
CA PRO A 463 -13.82 -8.24 17.06
C PRO A 463 -12.30 -8.17 16.85
N ASN A 464 -11.58 -7.40 17.68
CA ASN A 464 -10.14 -7.29 17.63
C ASN A 464 -9.47 -8.19 18.67
N ILE A 465 -8.32 -8.74 18.30
CA ILE A 465 -7.51 -9.58 19.19
C ILE A 465 -7.11 -8.80 20.45
N PRO A 466 -6.96 -9.50 21.60
CA PRO A 466 -6.60 -8.84 22.85
C PRO A 466 -5.11 -8.48 22.94
N SER A 467 -4.27 -8.94 22.00
CA SER A 467 -2.82 -8.78 22.01
C SER A 467 -2.37 -7.33 21.98
N GLU A 468 -1.48 -6.98 22.89
CA GLU A 468 -0.90 -5.66 23.03
C GLU A 468 0.38 -5.52 22.21
N LEU A 469 0.69 -4.30 21.78
CA LEU A 469 1.97 -3.97 21.16
C LEU A 469 3.02 -3.76 22.27
N ILE A 470 3.84 -4.78 22.52
CA ILE A 470 4.83 -4.79 23.61
C ILE A 470 6.22 -4.38 23.12
N TYR A 471 7.02 -3.84 24.02
CA TYR A 471 8.39 -3.43 23.75
C TYR A 471 9.26 -3.50 25.01
N LEU A 472 10.57 -3.64 24.82
CA LEU A 472 11.54 -3.47 25.90
C LEU A 472 11.96 -2.00 26.00
N ASP A 473 11.96 -1.43 27.21
CA ASP A 473 12.38 -0.06 27.41
C ASP A 473 13.88 0.10 27.11
N SER A 474 14.22 1.06 26.26
CA SER A 474 15.60 1.31 25.88
C SER A 474 15.90 2.80 25.90
N LYS A 475 17.05 3.14 26.47
CA LYS A 475 17.63 4.49 26.35
C LYS A 475 18.21 4.73 24.94
N ARG A 476 18.32 3.69 24.11
CA ARG A 476 18.97 3.72 22.79
C ARG A 476 17.96 3.76 21.64
N ILE A 477 17.07 4.75 21.64
CA ILE A 477 15.95 4.91 20.68
C ILE A 477 16.42 5.09 19.21
N HIS A 478 17.72 5.29 18.97
CA HIS A 478 18.28 5.50 17.62
C HIS A 478 19.38 4.50 17.24
N SER A 479 19.64 3.47 18.05
CA SER A 479 20.60 2.42 17.70
C SER A 479 19.89 1.19 17.16
N ILE A 480 20.59 0.42 16.34
CA ILE A 480 20.16 -0.90 15.88
C ILE A 480 20.73 -1.93 16.86
N TYR A 481 19.86 -2.75 17.44
CA TYR A 481 20.21 -3.85 18.34
C TYR A 481 19.07 -4.87 18.32
N SER A 482 19.39 -6.10 18.70
CA SER A 482 18.38 -7.16 18.85
C SER A 482 17.74 -7.08 20.22
N THR A 483 16.42 -7.25 20.26
CA THR A 483 15.64 -7.42 21.48
C THR A 483 15.01 -8.80 21.48
N TYR A 484 15.09 -9.48 22.62
CA TYR A 484 14.58 -10.82 22.81
C TYR A 484 13.33 -10.75 23.68
N TYR A 485 12.29 -11.50 23.34
CA TYR A 485 11.09 -11.64 24.15
C TYR A 485 10.84 -13.10 24.46
N LYS A 486 10.38 -13.41 25.67
CA LYS A 486 10.08 -14.76 26.13
C LYS A 486 8.73 -14.84 26.81
N LYS A 487 8.00 -15.92 26.53
CA LYS A 487 6.79 -16.31 27.24
C LYS A 487 6.81 -17.82 27.50
N THR A 488 6.67 -18.18 28.77
CA THR A 488 6.43 -19.57 29.16
C THR A 488 4.92 -19.83 29.21
N ILE A 489 4.50 -20.97 28.67
CA ILE A 489 3.13 -21.48 28.71
C ILE A 489 3.14 -22.91 29.21
N HIS A 490 2.07 -23.33 29.86
CA HIS A 490 1.90 -24.71 30.32
C HIS A 490 0.71 -25.35 29.59
N VAL A 491 0.88 -26.60 29.17
CA VAL A 491 -0.10 -27.35 28.38
C VAL A 491 -0.40 -28.67 29.09
N ASP A 492 -1.63 -28.84 29.57
CA ASP A 492 -2.00 -29.97 30.44
C ASP A 492 -2.47 -31.22 29.67
N ASP A 493 -2.75 -31.10 28.38
CA ASP A 493 -3.32 -32.15 27.54
C ASP A 493 -2.66 -32.19 26.15
N TYR A 494 -2.96 -33.23 25.37
CA TYR A 494 -2.54 -33.35 23.99
C TYR A 494 -3.12 -32.23 23.11
N ILE A 495 -2.33 -31.81 22.12
CA ILE A 495 -2.67 -30.67 21.26
C ILE A 495 -3.42 -31.17 20.03
N ASN A 496 -4.58 -30.57 19.76
CA ASN A 496 -5.31 -30.77 18.53
C ASN A 496 -4.75 -29.88 17.40
N GLN A 497 -4.66 -28.57 17.68
CA GLN A 497 -4.11 -27.57 16.77
C GLN A 497 -3.44 -26.43 17.55
N ALA A 498 -2.40 -25.82 16.98
CA ALA A 498 -1.73 -24.68 17.59
C ALA A 498 -1.15 -23.74 16.54
N TYR A 499 -1.48 -22.44 16.66
CA TYR A 499 -1.04 -21.42 15.73
C TYR A 499 -0.67 -20.14 16.45
N ILE A 500 0.27 -19.39 15.88
CA ILE A 500 0.53 -18.00 16.22
C ILE A 500 0.56 -17.16 14.95
N GLN A 501 0.10 -15.93 15.04
CA GLN A 501 0.47 -14.87 14.11
C GLN A 501 1.43 -13.91 14.79
N VAL A 502 2.35 -13.35 13.99
CA VAL A 502 3.37 -12.42 14.48
C VAL A 502 3.41 -11.17 13.61
N ILE A 503 3.56 -10.03 14.28
CA ILE A 503 3.89 -8.73 13.69
C ILE A 503 5.23 -8.31 14.28
N ALA A 504 6.20 -8.06 13.41
CA ALA A 504 7.54 -7.63 13.79
C ALA A 504 7.62 -6.11 14.00
N GLY A 505 8.68 -5.66 14.68
CA GLY A 505 9.07 -4.25 14.66
C GLY A 505 9.54 -3.86 13.27
N VAL A 506 10.57 -4.58 12.78
CA VAL A 506 11.00 -4.60 11.37
C VAL A 506 11.25 -6.03 10.93
N PHE A 507 12.08 -6.76 11.67
CA PHE A 507 12.42 -8.15 11.39
C PHE A 507 12.40 -8.96 12.66
N THR A 508 11.78 -10.14 12.62
CA THR A 508 11.66 -11.02 13.78
C THR A 508 11.94 -12.46 13.38
N LYS A 509 12.70 -13.20 14.19
CA LYS A 509 12.77 -14.66 14.19
C LYS A 509 11.98 -15.24 15.36
N ILE A 510 11.38 -16.40 15.13
CA ILE A 510 10.48 -17.05 16.06
C ILE A 510 11.06 -18.42 16.44
N TYR A 511 11.08 -18.70 17.73
CA TYR A 511 11.53 -19.97 18.27
C TYR A 511 10.50 -20.51 19.27
N ILE A 512 10.31 -21.82 19.27
CA ILE A 512 9.47 -22.54 20.24
C ILE A 512 10.32 -23.67 20.80
N ASN A 513 10.50 -23.72 22.11
CA ASN A 513 11.38 -24.69 22.78
C ASN A 513 12.80 -24.70 22.17
N ASP A 514 13.32 -23.51 21.87
CA ASP A 514 14.60 -23.23 21.21
C ASP A 514 14.74 -23.76 19.76
N GLU A 515 13.71 -24.37 19.18
CA GLU A 515 13.65 -24.71 17.76
C GLU A 515 13.19 -23.52 16.91
N TYR A 516 13.86 -23.27 15.79
CA TYR A 516 13.54 -22.18 14.87
C TYR A 516 12.32 -22.52 14.00
N ILE A 517 11.30 -21.66 14.05
CA ILE A 517 10.03 -21.87 13.31
C ILE A 517 10.01 -21.08 12.00
N GLY A 518 10.56 -19.87 12.02
CA GLY A 518 10.45 -18.95 10.89
C GLY A 518 10.73 -17.50 11.27
N HIS A 519 10.45 -16.60 10.32
CA HIS A 519 10.70 -15.17 10.48
C HIS A 519 9.56 -14.33 9.90
N VAL A 520 9.44 -13.08 10.36
CA VAL A 520 8.49 -12.09 9.85
C VAL A 520 9.23 -10.80 9.53
N ILE A 521 8.94 -10.24 8.35
CA ILE A 521 9.31 -8.88 7.98
C ILE A 521 8.05 -8.02 8.03
N THR A 522 8.08 -6.96 8.85
CA THR A 522 7.02 -5.95 8.90
C THR A 522 7.61 -4.62 8.48
N ARG A 523 7.14 -4.07 7.36
CA ARG A 523 7.70 -2.84 6.79
C ARG A 523 6.62 -1.88 6.36
N ARG A 524 6.85 -0.60 6.64
CA ARG A 524 6.10 0.48 6.02
C ARG A 524 6.49 0.58 4.55
N THR A 525 5.69 -0.04 3.70
CA THR A 525 5.83 0.01 2.24
C THR A 525 4.48 0.15 1.54
N ILE A 526 4.52 0.63 0.31
CA ILE A 526 3.38 0.66 -0.61
C ILE A 526 3.39 -0.53 -1.58
N ASN A 527 4.47 -1.34 -1.56
CA ASN A 527 4.72 -2.42 -2.50
C ASN A 527 4.00 -3.72 -2.09
N TYR A 528 3.60 -4.50 -3.09
CA TYR A 528 2.64 -5.60 -2.92
C TYR A 528 3.12 -6.69 -1.94
N VAL A 529 4.35 -7.19 -2.09
CA VAL A 529 4.87 -8.29 -1.26
C VAL A 529 4.94 -7.84 0.19
N GLY A 530 5.59 -6.70 0.46
CA GLY A 530 5.74 -6.24 1.82
C GLY A 530 4.40 -5.88 2.49
N VAL A 531 3.42 -5.36 1.74
CA VAL A 531 2.08 -5.13 2.28
C VAL A 531 1.41 -6.46 2.71
N ASN A 532 1.58 -7.53 1.94
CA ASN A 532 1.00 -8.85 2.24
C ASN A 532 1.76 -9.64 3.31
N SER A 533 3.06 -9.41 3.46
CA SER A 533 3.93 -10.15 4.39
C SER A 533 4.03 -9.55 5.79
N ASN A 534 3.38 -8.40 6.03
CA ASN A 534 3.44 -7.68 7.31
C ASN A 534 2.93 -8.45 8.53
N ILE A 535 2.06 -9.44 8.33
CA ILE A 535 1.50 -10.32 9.36
C ILE A 535 1.59 -11.74 8.81
N GLN A 536 2.22 -12.67 9.55
CA GLN A 536 2.35 -14.06 9.12
C GLN A 536 1.86 -15.00 10.22
N ILE A 537 1.25 -16.11 9.79
CA ILE A 537 0.81 -17.21 10.65
C ILE A 537 1.83 -18.33 10.60
N PHE A 538 2.07 -18.97 11.74
CA PHE A 538 2.90 -20.16 11.89
C PHE A 538 2.08 -21.23 12.59
N ASN A 539 2.08 -22.44 12.03
CA ASN A 539 1.62 -23.63 12.72
C ASN A 539 2.73 -24.09 13.67
N ILE A 540 2.42 -24.16 14.96
CA ILE A 540 3.38 -24.49 16.01
C ILE A 540 3.02 -25.80 16.74
N LYS A 541 2.06 -26.56 16.22
CA LYS A 541 1.56 -27.80 16.83
C LYS A 541 2.70 -28.78 17.13
N ASP A 542 3.59 -28.99 16.17
CA ASP A 542 4.65 -30.00 16.28
C ASP A 542 5.84 -29.53 17.13
N TYR A 543 5.85 -28.26 17.54
CA TYR A 543 6.90 -27.64 18.32
C TYR A 543 6.52 -27.46 19.80
N ILE A 544 5.25 -27.70 20.15
CA ILE A 544 4.74 -27.63 21.52
C ILE A 544 4.44 -29.05 22.01
N HIS A 545 4.74 -29.33 23.27
CA HIS A 545 4.46 -30.60 23.94
C HIS A 545 3.63 -30.41 25.22
N LYS A 546 3.15 -31.52 25.79
CA LYS A 546 2.53 -31.49 27.12
C LYS A 546 3.57 -31.06 28.16
N GLY A 547 3.18 -30.20 29.09
CA GLY A 547 4.05 -29.59 30.11
C GLY A 547 4.44 -28.15 29.78
N GLU A 548 5.61 -27.73 30.25
CA GLU A 548 6.11 -26.38 30.04
C GLU A 548 6.66 -26.20 28.62
N ASN A 549 6.29 -25.10 27.96
CA ASN A 549 6.83 -24.70 26.67
C ASN A 549 7.25 -23.23 26.69
N VAL A 550 8.26 -22.91 25.90
CA VAL A 550 8.83 -21.56 25.81
C VAL A 550 8.67 -21.02 24.40
N ILE A 551 7.98 -19.89 24.29
CA ILE A 551 7.91 -19.09 23.07
C ILE A 551 8.95 -17.99 23.19
N LYS A 552 9.78 -17.84 22.16
CA LYS A 552 10.87 -16.88 22.12
C LYS A 552 10.90 -16.13 20.80
N ILE A 553 11.07 -14.83 20.89
CA ILE A 553 11.06 -13.90 19.77
C ILE A 553 12.38 -13.13 19.77
N GLU A 554 13.15 -13.23 18.69
CA GLU A 554 14.33 -12.40 18.44
C GLU A 554 13.92 -11.32 17.43
N ASN A 555 13.85 -10.06 17.86
CA ASN A 555 13.44 -8.94 17.02
C ASN A 555 14.61 -7.99 16.79
N VAL A 556 14.74 -7.49 15.56
CA VAL A 556 15.71 -6.48 15.16
C VAL A 556 14.99 -5.32 14.49
N ASP A 557 15.23 -4.11 15.01
CA ASP A 557 14.64 -2.88 14.47
C ASP A 557 15.68 -2.11 13.65
N TYR A 558 15.78 -2.44 12.36
CA TYR A 558 16.77 -1.88 11.44
C TYR A 558 16.56 -0.38 11.13
N ILE A 559 15.39 0.18 11.41
CA ILE A 559 15.15 1.63 11.24
C ILE A 559 15.55 2.45 12.47
N GLY A 560 16.06 1.77 13.51
CA GLY A 560 16.37 2.33 14.81
C GLY A 560 15.11 2.58 15.64
N GLY A 561 15.15 2.15 16.91
CA GLY A 561 14.00 2.33 17.78
C GLY A 561 13.90 1.33 18.91
N ILE A 562 12.67 1.18 19.38
CA ILE A 562 12.27 0.23 20.42
C ILE A 562 11.71 -1.08 19.85
N GLY A 563 11.50 -1.17 18.53
CA GLY A 563 11.11 -2.39 17.82
C GLY A 563 9.95 -3.13 18.46
N PRO A 564 8.75 -2.56 18.50
CA PRO A 564 7.63 -3.18 19.18
C PRO A 564 7.13 -4.42 18.42
N ILE A 565 6.68 -5.44 19.16
CA ILE A 565 6.14 -6.68 18.58
C ILE A 565 4.69 -6.94 19.01
N ASN A 566 3.97 -7.73 18.22
CA ASN A 566 2.67 -8.27 18.58
C ASN A 566 2.62 -9.76 18.21
N VAL A 567 2.19 -10.60 19.16
CA VAL A 567 1.94 -12.03 18.92
C VAL A 567 0.54 -12.35 19.40
N TYR A 568 -0.21 -13.08 18.59
CA TYR A 568 -1.50 -13.64 18.97
C TYR A 568 -1.60 -15.07 18.46
N GLY A 569 -2.14 -15.97 19.26
CA GLY A 569 -2.24 -17.37 18.89
C GLY A 569 -3.22 -18.12 19.75
N ILE A 570 -3.48 -19.35 19.34
CA ILE A 570 -4.32 -20.30 20.06
C ILE A 570 -3.64 -21.67 20.09
N ILE A 571 -3.87 -22.40 21.17
CA ILE A 571 -3.61 -23.83 21.28
C ILE A 571 -4.94 -24.45 21.66
N GLN A 572 -5.49 -25.28 20.79
CA GLN A 572 -6.66 -26.09 21.11
C GLN A 572 -6.19 -27.47 21.56
N LEU A 573 -6.65 -27.88 22.75
CA LEU A 573 -6.37 -29.18 23.33
C LEU A 573 -7.36 -30.23 22.82
N LYS A 574 -7.03 -31.51 22.97
CA LYS A 574 -7.94 -32.62 22.64
C LYS A 574 -9.20 -32.64 23.52
N SER A 575 -9.11 -32.14 24.75
CA SER A 575 -10.28 -31.88 25.61
C SER A 575 -11.28 -30.88 25.01
N GLY A 576 -10.85 -30.06 24.02
CA GLY A 576 -11.59 -28.94 23.48
C GLY A 576 -11.23 -27.59 24.12
N ASP A 577 -10.43 -27.59 25.17
CA ASP A 577 -9.99 -26.36 25.84
C ASP A 577 -9.09 -25.51 24.93
N LEU A 578 -9.18 -24.19 25.10
CA LEU A 578 -8.44 -23.22 24.30
C LEU A 578 -7.48 -22.41 25.18
N ILE A 579 -6.18 -22.51 24.92
CA ILE A 579 -5.16 -21.65 25.51
C ILE A 579 -4.85 -20.51 24.54
N GLN A 580 -4.99 -19.28 25.00
CA GLN A 580 -4.66 -18.09 24.20
C GLN A 580 -3.22 -17.65 24.45
N ILE A 581 -2.47 -17.49 23.35
CA ILE A 581 -1.17 -16.81 23.34
C ILE A 581 -1.42 -15.36 22.95
N LYS A 582 -1.01 -14.41 23.79
CA LYS A 582 -1.11 -12.98 23.47
C LYS A 582 0.06 -12.23 24.06
N THR A 583 0.59 -11.26 23.33
CA THR A 583 1.52 -10.28 23.89
C THR A 583 0.81 -9.39 24.89
N ASP A 584 1.37 -9.29 26.09
CA ASP A 584 0.93 -8.41 27.18
C ASP A 584 2.11 -8.19 28.15
N LYS A 585 1.87 -7.51 29.27
CA LYS A 585 2.91 -7.20 30.26
C LYS A 585 3.46 -8.42 31.03
N THR A 586 2.92 -9.61 30.81
CA THR A 586 3.43 -10.85 31.41
C THR A 586 4.59 -11.46 30.63
N TRP A 587 4.86 -10.96 29.41
CA TRP A 587 6.05 -11.32 28.66
C TRP A 587 7.31 -10.72 29.32
N LEU A 588 8.41 -11.42 29.14
CA LEU A 588 9.73 -10.95 29.54
C LEU A 588 10.49 -10.49 28.30
N GLY A 589 11.38 -9.51 28.47
CA GLY A 589 12.25 -9.01 27.41
C GLY A 589 13.69 -8.84 27.88
N SER A 590 14.65 -9.05 26.98
CA SER A 590 16.08 -8.86 27.25
C SER A 590 16.78 -8.25 26.02
N ASN A 591 17.93 -7.62 26.25
CA ASN A 591 18.85 -7.21 25.16
C ASN A 591 19.88 -8.31 24.86
N THR A 592 19.90 -9.40 25.63
CA THR A 592 20.74 -10.58 25.40
C THR A 592 19.86 -11.81 25.28
N ASN A 593 20.40 -12.85 24.62
CA ASN A 593 19.67 -14.08 24.38
C ASN A 593 19.73 -15.08 25.56
N ILE A 594 20.52 -14.76 26.59
CA ILE A 594 20.96 -15.72 27.61
C ILE A 594 20.26 -15.39 28.94
N ASN A 595 20.52 -14.20 29.49
CA ASN A 595 20.11 -13.79 30.83
C ASN A 595 19.44 -12.39 30.82
N ASP A 596 19.14 -11.88 32.01
CA ASP A 596 18.63 -10.51 32.24
C ASP A 596 17.24 -10.25 31.67
N TRP A 597 16.33 -11.18 31.91
CA TRP A 597 14.92 -11.05 31.56
C TRP A 597 14.23 -9.99 32.42
N ASN A 598 13.77 -8.92 31.77
CA ASN A 598 13.11 -7.77 32.37
C ASN A 598 11.62 -7.71 32.01
N LYS A 599 10.84 -6.99 32.80
CA LYS A 599 9.43 -6.73 32.46
C LYS A 599 9.33 -5.87 31.21
N VAL A 600 8.52 -6.30 30.24
CA VAL A 600 8.22 -5.50 29.05
C VAL A 600 7.27 -4.36 29.37
N LYS A 601 7.27 -3.35 28.51
CA LYS A 601 6.25 -2.30 28.46
C LYS A 601 5.27 -2.58 27.33
N SER A 602 4.16 -1.85 27.34
CA SER A 602 3.08 -2.02 26.37
C SER A 602 2.53 -0.66 25.96
N PHE A 603 2.25 -0.50 24.67
CA PHE A 603 1.48 0.61 24.13
C PHE A 603 -0.04 0.38 24.21
N GLY A 604 -0.46 -0.79 24.70
CA GLY A 604 -1.83 -1.29 24.63
C GLY A 604 -2.08 -2.04 23.34
N ARG A 605 -3.35 -2.38 23.10
CA ARG A 605 -3.79 -2.98 21.83
C ARG A 605 -3.48 -2.03 20.66
N PRO A 606 -3.10 -2.53 19.48
CA PRO A 606 -2.80 -1.68 18.32
C PRO A 606 -3.93 -0.68 18.03
N PRO A 607 -3.62 0.61 17.88
CA PRO A 607 -4.61 1.67 17.65
C PRO A 607 -5.30 1.49 16.30
N LYS A 608 -6.57 1.87 16.20
CA LYS A 608 -7.42 1.77 15.00
C LYS A 608 -6.94 2.55 13.77
N ALA A 609 -5.91 3.39 13.85
CA ALA A 609 -5.19 3.82 12.64
C ALA A 609 -4.69 2.61 11.80
N THR A 610 -4.63 1.43 12.42
CA THR A 610 -4.33 0.12 11.84
C THR A 610 -5.57 -0.71 11.47
N GLY A 611 -6.80 -0.16 11.58
CA GLY A 611 -8.07 -0.89 11.43
C GLY A 611 -8.54 -1.62 12.69
N GLY A 612 -7.63 -1.83 13.65
CA GLY A 612 -7.76 -2.85 14.69
C GLY A 612 -7.42 -4.22 14.09
N LEU A 613 -6.66 -5.06 14.80
CA LEU A 613 -6.30 -6.39 14.32
C LEU A 613 -7.46 -7.35 14.59
N ASN A 614 -8.27 -7.67 13.58
CA ASN A 614 -9.39 -8.60 13.75
C ASN A 614 -8.91 -10.03 14.05
N TYR A 615 -9.69 -10.85 14.74
CA TYR A 615 -9.32 -12.25 14.97
C TYR A 615 -8.97 -12.95 13.64
N PRO A 616 -7.82 -13.64 13.55
CA PRO A 616 -7.43 -14.39 12.35
C PRO A 616 -8.33 -15.61 12.12
N ASP A 617 -8.24 -16.18 10.93
CA ASP A 617 -8.75 -17.53 10.62
C ASP A 617 -7.56 -18.45 10.44
N PHE A 618 -7.15 -19.12 11.51
CA PHE A 618 -5.97 -19.97 11.50
C PHE A 618 -6.13 -21.23 10.65
N GLU A 619 -7.34 -21.81 10.61
CA GLU A 619 -7.62 -23.03 9.85
C GLU A 619 -7.46 -22.82 8.35
N ASN A 620 -7.82 -21.62 7.86
CA ASN A 620 -7.67 -21.23 6.47
C ASN A 620 -6.39 -20.42 6.19
N ASN A 621 -5.47 -20.31 7.17
CA ASN A 621 -4.23 -19.54 7.08
C ASN A 621 -4.43 -18.06 6.67
N ILE A 622 -5.47 -17.41 7.21
CA ILE A 622 -5.79 -16.00 6.94
C ILE A 622 -5.41 -15.16 8.17
N PRO A 623 -4.37 -14.29 8.07
CA PRO A 623 -3.96 -13.44 9.18
C PRO A 623 -5.02 -12.39 9.51
N SER A 624 -4.86 -11.73 10.66
CA SER A 624 -5.70 -10.60 11.06
C SER A 624 -5.91 -9.60 9.92
N ASN A 625 -7.17 -9.23 9.68
CA ASN A 625 -7.47 -8.07 8.85
C ASN A 625 -6.87 -6.81 9.47
N ALA A 626 -6.14 -6.03 8.66
CA ALA A 626 -5.46 -4.81 9.07
C ALA A 626 -5.50 -3.75 7.95
N ASP A 627 -5.37 -2.49 8.35
CA ASP A 627 -5.20 -1.33 7.46
C ASP A 627 -3.84 -1.40 6.76
N ASP A 628 -3.78 -0.94 5.51
CA ASP A 628 -2.54 -0.91 4.71
C ASP A 628 -1.43 -0.05 5.35
N THR A 629 -1.78 0.84 6.28
CA THR A 629 -0.88 1.72 7.01
C THR A 629 -0.48 1.19 8.39
N MET A 630 -0.85 -0.04 8.78
CA MET A 630 -0.52 -0.63 10.08
C MET A 630 0.98 -0.48 10.47
N PRO A 631 1.95 -0.79 9.59
CA PRO A 631 3.37 -0.67 9.92
C PRO A 631 3.86 0.78 10.12
N PHE A 632 3.09 1.78 9.66
CA PHE A 632 3.41 3.20 9.89
C PHE A 632 3.50 3.50 11.38
N LEU A 633 2.61 2.90 12.18
CA LEU A 633 2.63 3.08 13.62
C LEU A 633 3.93 2.55 14.24
N ASN A 634 4.35 1.33 13.85
CA ASN A 634 5.60 0.75 14.33
C ASN A 634 6.77 1.67 13.99
N THR A 635 6.82 2.19 12.76
CA THR A 635 7.86 3.14 12.33
C THR A 635 7.83 4.45 13.13
N LEU A 636 6.64 4.99 13.36
CA LEU A 636 6.45 6.27 14.04
C LEU A 636 6.82 6.16 15.51
N ILE A 637 6.25 5.17 16.22
CA ILE A 637 6.48 4.93 17.64
C ILE A 637 7.96 4.61 17.90
N SER A 638 8.60 3.84 17.01
CA SER A 638 10.03 3.51 17.13
C SER A 638 10.93 4.74 17.15
N LYS A 639 10.48 5.86 16.57
CA LYS A 639 11.23 7.13 16.52
C LYS A 639 10.76 8.16 17.54
N MET A 640 9.73 7.88 18.33
CA MET A 640 9.14 8.83 19.28
C MET A 640 9.60 8.57 20.71
N SER A 641 9.90 9.64 21.46
CA SER A 641 10.11 9.50 22.90
C SER A 641 8.80 9.17 23.63
N LYS A 642 8.88 8.48 24.78
CA LYS A 642 7.71 8.15 25.60
C LYS A 642 6.87 9.38 25.97
N LYS A 643 7.53 10.51 26.28
CA LYS A 643 6.87 11.79 26.59
C LYS A 643 6.07 12.30 25.39
N TYR A 644 6.65 12.22 24.20
CA TYR A 644 6.00 12.67 22.97
C TYR A 644 4.84 11.74 22.57
N PHE A 645 4.95 10.43 22.75
CA PHE A 645 3.82 9.51 22.56
C PHE A 645 2.66 9.80 23.52
N TRP A 646 2.96 10.05 24.80
CA TRP A 646 1.93 10.41 25.77
C TRP A 646 1.29 11.77 25.46
N PHE A 647 2.07 12.74 24.99
CA PHE A 647 1.56 14.01 24.48
C PHE A 647 0.64 13.82 23.28
N VAL A 648 1.02 13.00 22.28
CA VAL A 648 0.15 12.66 21.15
C VAL A 648 -1.14 12.01 21.64
N LYS A 649 -1.06 11.05 22.58
CA LYS A 649 -2.24 10.42 23.18
C LYS A 649 -3.16 11.44 23.87
N LEU A 650 -2.58 12.39 24.61
CA LEU A 650 -3.30 13.46 25.29
C LEU A 650 -3.96 14.42 24.29
N ILE A 651 -3.26 14.84 23.24
CA ILE A 651 -3.80 15.67 22.15
C ILE A 651 -4.97 14.97 21.46
N VAL A 652 -4.81 13.70 21.09
CA VAL A 652 -5.86 12.95 20.41
C VAL A 652 -7.09 12.74 21.32
N ASN A 653 -6.88 12.58 22.63
CA ASN A 653 -7.94 12.56 23.64
C ASN A 653 -8.67 13.91 23.74
N LEU A 654 -7.94 15.03 23.78
CA LEU A 654 -8.49 16.39 23.82
C LEU A 654 -9.38 16.70 22.62
N PHE A 655 -9.00 16.27 21.41
CA PHE A 655 -9.81 16.48 20.20
C PHE A 655 -10.95 15.46 20.01
N ASN A 656 -11.24 14.65 21.04
CA ASN A 656 -12.22 13.58 21.01
C ASN A 656 -12.05 12.56 19.86
N ARG A 657 -10.80 12.38 19.40
CA ARG A 657 -10.42 11.45 18.34
C ARG A 657 -10.00 10.08 18.89
N TYR A 658 -10.77 9.57 19.87
CA TYR A 658 -10.52 8.27 20.52
C TYR A 658 -10.43 7.11 19.54
N ASP A 659 -11.01 7.27 18.34
CA ASP A 659 -10.92 6.37 17.22
C ASP A 659 -9.57 6.28 16.51
N ASN A 660 -8.60 7.11 16.90
CA ASN A 660 -7.22 7.03 16.42
C ASN A 660 -6.26 6.46 17.49
N ILE A 661 -6.71 6.27 18.74
CA ILE A 661 -5.88 5.84 19.89
C ILE A 661 -6.22 4.42 20.32
N GLU A 662 -7.52 4.10 20.37
CA GLU A 662 -8.03 2.72 20.37
C GLU A 662 -8.22 2.29 18.94
#